data_AF-A0A1S3BVV1-F1
#
_entry.id   AF-A0A1S3BVV1-F1
#
_cell.length_a   1.000
_cell.length_b   1.000
_cell.length_c   1.000
_cell.angle_alpha   90.00
_cell.angle_beta   90.00
_cell.angle_gamma   90.00
#
_symmetry.space_group_name_H-M   'P 1'
#
loop_
_entity.id
_entity.type
_entity.pdbx_description
1 polymer ?
#
loop_
_entity_poly.entity_id
_entity_poly.type
_entity_poly.pdbx_seq_one_letter_code
_entity_poly.pdbx_strand_id
1 'polypeptide(L)'
;MREFDFIHGSSSIMSRNEFLYHASTSSRIDADKDLESSFGRDDGINENDTCKSEGFEVRMDLTDDLLHMVFSFLDHINLCRAAIVCRQWQAASAHEDFWRCLNFENRNISMEQFEDMCGRYPNATEVNISGVPAVHLLAMKAVSSLRNLEVLTLGRGQLADNFFHALADCHLLKSLTVNDSTLVNVTQEIPISHDRLRHLHLTKCRVIRISVRCPQLETLSLKRSNMAQAVLNCPLLRDLDIGSCHKLSDAAIRSAAISCPQLESLDMSNCSCVSDETLREISGSCPNLQLLNASYCPNISLESVRLTMLTVLKLHSCEGITSASMTAISNSSSLKVLELDNCSLLTSVCLDLPHLQNIRLVHCRKFSDLSLQSVKLSSIMVSNCPSLHRINITSNLLQKLVLKKQESLAKLVLQCPSLQDVDLTDCESLTNSICEVFSDGGGCPMLKSLVLDNCESLTAVRFCSSSLGSLSLVGCRAITSLELQCPNLEQVSLDGCDHLERASFSPVGLRSLNLGICPKLNELKLEAPRMDLLELKGCGGLSEAAINCPRLTSLDASFCGQLKDECLSATTASCPQIESLILMSCPSVGSEGLYSLRCLLKLVVLDLSYTFLMNLQPVFESCIQLKVLKLQACKYLTDSSLEPLYKEGALPALQELDLSYGTLCQSAIEELLACCTHLTHVSLNGCVNMHDLNWGCSIGQLSLSVIPIPLGQATFDEIEEPVAQPNRLLQNLNCVGCPNIRKVLIPPAARCFHLSSLNLSLSSNLKEVDVSCYNLCFLNLSNCCSLEVLKLDCPRLTSLFLQSCNIEEEVVVAAVSKCSMLETLDVRFCPKISSISMVQLRIACPSLKRIFSSLSPT
;
A
#
# COMPACT_ATOMS: atom_id res chain seq x y z
N MET A 1 -19.49 -17.20 20.11
CA MET A 1 -19.04 -18.61 20.24
C MET A 1 -17.63 -18.59 20.83
N ARG A 2 -17.48 -19.10 22.06
CA ARG A 2 -16.30 -19.73 22.77
C ARG A 2 -14.86 -19.33 22.33
N GLU A 3 -14.03 -18.69 23.15
CA GLU A 3 -13.17 -19.17 24.29
C GLU A 3 -11.74 -19.70 23.91
N PHE A 4 -10.70 -19.13 24.54
CA PHE A 4 -9.31 -19.60 24.90
C PHE A 4 -8.42 -20.29 23.82
N ASP A 5 -7.07 -20.25 23.74
CA ASP A 5 -5.98 -20.03 24.71
C ASP A 5 -4.62 -19.77 24.00
N PHE A 6 -3.65 -19.22 24.74
CA PHE A 6 -2.23 -19.03 24.40
C PHE A 6 -1.45 -20.36 24.49
N ILE A 7 -0.62 -20.73 23.49
CA ILE A 7 0.55 -21.61 23.70
C ILE A 7 1.75 -21.16 22.85
N HIS A 8 2.90 -21.05 23.52
CA HIS A 8 4.25 -20.85 23.01
C HIS A 8 4.66 -21.86 21.92
N GLY A 9 5.09 -21.34 20.77
CA GLY A 9 5.87 -22.08 19.77
C GLY A 9 7.35 -21.75 19.87
N SER A 10 8.07 -22.55 20.66
CA SER A 10 9.53 -22.66 20.66
C SER A 10 10.03 -23.23 19.33
N SER A 11 10.81 -22.46 18.55
CA SER A 11 11.63 -23.00 17.46
C SER A 11 13.05 -23.19 17.94
N SER A 12 13.39 -24.45 18.17
CA SER A 12 14.73 -24.96 18.43
C SER A 12 15.65 -24.74 17.23
N ILE A 13 16.68 -23.92 17.38
CA ILE A 13 17.90 -24.03 16.58
C ILE A 13 18.93 -24.68 17.49
N MET A 14 19.29 -25.91 17.16
CA MET A 14 20.30 -26.70 17.85
C MET A 14 21.64 -25.97 17.85
N SER A 15 22.05 -25.50 19.03
CA SER A 15 23.39 -25.03 19.34
C SER A 15 24.35 -26.23 19.42
N ARG A 16 25.07 -26.49 18.32
CA ARG A 16 26.36 -27.17 18.37
C ARG A 16 27.45 -26.12 18.17
N ASN A 17 27.93 -25.57 19.28
CA ASN A 17 29.17 -24.81 19.36
C ASN A 17 29.88 -25.22 20.65
N GLU A 18 30.54 -26.38 20.61
CA GLU A 18 31.62 -26.71 21.54
C GLU A 18 32.82 -25.86 21.15
N PHE A 19 33.05 -24.76 21.87
CA PHE A 19 34.29 -24.00 21.76
C PHE A 19 35.34 -24.66 22.66
N LEU A 20 36.22 -25.45 22.05
CA LEU A 20 37.44 -25.99 22.66
C LEU A 20 38.39 -24.85 23.01
N TYR A 21 38.51 -24.52 24.30
CA TYR A 21 39.61 -23.73 24.84
C TYR A 21 40.82 -24.64 25.08
N HIS A 22 41.79 -24.62 24.16
CA HIS A 22 43.15 -25.05 24.46
C HIS A 22 44.10 -23.90 24.16
N ALA A 23 44.56 -23.23 25.22
CA ALA A 23 45.76 -22.39 25.19
C ALA A 23 46.76 -22.96 26.20
N SER A 24 47.85 -23.48 25.65
CA SER A 24 49.02 -24.02 26.33
C SER A 24 49.78 -22.92 27.09
N THR A 25 49.93 -23.08 28.41
CA THR A 25 50.98 -22.42 29.19
C THR A 25 52.10 -23.43 29.44
N SER A 26 53.26 -23.16 28.86
CA SER A 26 54.51 -23.82 29.21
C SER A 26 55.13 -23.13 30.42
N SER A 27 55.18 -23.81 31.56
CA SER A 27 56.18 -23.57 32.60
C SER A 27 56.88 -24.90 32.89
N ARG A 28 58.16 -24.97 32.52
CA ARG A 28 59.08 -26.05 32.89
C ARG A 28 59.74 -25.69 34.21
N ILE A 29 59.69 -26.58 35.20
CA ILE A 29 60.76 -26.83 36.19
C ILE A 29 60.79 -28.35 36.48
N ASP A 30 62.01 -28.86 36.58
CA ASP A 30 62.51 -30.24 36.48
C ASP A 30 62.31 -31.21 37.68
N ALA A 31 62.67 -32.46 37.36
CA ALA A 31 63.14 -33.59 38.19
C ALA A 31 62.02 -34.50 38.75
N ASP A 32 62.07 -35.84 38.61
CA ASP A 32 63.23 -36.71 38.84
C ASP A 32 63.19 -38.07 38.09
N LYS A 33 64.34 -38.75 38.09
CA LYS A 33 64.68 -40.06 37.48
C LYS A 33 63.93 -41.26 38.09
N ASP A 34 63.68 -42.32 37.31
CA ASP A 34 64.39 -43.62 37.42
C ASP A 34 63.83 -44.73 36.50
N LEU A 35 64.71 -45.70 36.30
CA LEU A 35 64.85 -46.77 35.29
C LEU A 35 63.73 -47.84 35.15
N GLU A 36 63.70 -48.38 33.91
CA GLU A 36 63.59 -49.81 33.46
C GLU A 36 62.40 -50.67 33.95
N SER A 37 61.79 -51.61 33.20
CA SER A 37 62.02 -52.36 31.95
C SER A 37 60.66 -53.04 31.62
N SER A 38 60.28 -53.42 30.40
CA SER A 38 60.73 -54.66 29.75
C SER A 38 59.67 -55.10 28.69
N PHE A 39 60.17 -55.73 27.60
CA PHE A 39 59.50 -56.61 26.61
C PHE A 39 58.25 -56.11 25.82
N GLY A 40 58.17 -56.21 24.49
CA GLY A 40 59.08 -56.76 23.48
C GLY A 40 58.41 -56.83 22.09
N ARG A 41 59.26 -57.07 21.06
CA ARG A 41 59.02 -57.59 19.69
C ARG A 41 58.17 -56.68 18.78
N ASP A 42 58.74 -55.94 17.84
CA ASP A 42 59.51 -56.33 16.63
C ASP A 42 58.72 -57.21 15.66
N ASP A 43 58.28 -56.60 14.55
CA ASP A 43 58.40 -57.16 13.20
C ASP A 43 58.12 -56.05 12.15
N GLY A 44 59.08 -55.87 11.24
CA GLY A 44 58.76 -55.76 9.80
C GLY A 44 58.63 -54.38 9.15
N ILE A 45 59.76 -53.69 8.96
CA ILE A 45 60.37 -53.37 7.65
C ILE A 45 59.54 -52.63 6.56
N ASN A 46 60.21 -51.58 6.03
CA ASN A 46 60.13 -50.94 4.70
C ASN A 46 59.01 -49.93 4.43
N GLU A 47 59.22 -48.85 3.68
CA GLU A 47 60.37 -48.13 3.09
C GLU A 47 59.75 -46.82 2.55
N ASN A 48 60.58 -45.78 2.38
CA ASN A 48 60.39 -44.59 1.54
C ASN A 48 59.00 -44.33 0.94
N ASP A 49 58.39 -43.19 1.28
CA ASP A 49 58.38 -42.01 0.40
C ASP A 49 57.52 -40.88 0.99
N THR A 50 58.02 -39.66 0.85
CA THR A 50 57.26 -38.39 0.71
C THR A 50 56.13 -38.10 1.72
N CYS A 51 56.11 -37.00 2.45
CA CYS A 51 56.15 -35.66 1.89
C CYS A 51 56.27 -34.67 3.07
N LYS A 52 57.20 -33.72 2.99
CA LYS A 52 57.09 -32.49 3.76
C LYS A 52 55.78 -31.80 3.35
N SER A 53 54.89 -31.53 4.30
CA SER A 53 54.04 -30.35 4.21
C SER A 53 54.51 -29.39 5.28
N GLU A 54 55.37 -28.50 4.84
CA GLU A 54 55.70 -27.25 5.50
C GLU A 54 54.39 -26.54 5.84
N GLY A 55 54.17 -26.27 7.14
CA GLY A 55 53.13 -25.34 7.54
C GLY A 55 53.47 -23.97 6.96
N PHE A 56 52.75 -23.58 5.92
CA PHE A 56 52.80 -22.23 5.35
C PHE A 56 52.53 -21.21 6.47
N GLU A 57 53.58 -20.58 7.00
CA GLU A 57 53.46 -19.30 7.71
C GLU A 57 53.04 -18.26 6.67
N VAL A 58 51.73 -17.99 6.58
CA VAL A 58 51.23 -16.79 5.92
C VAL A 58 51.65 -15.60 6.78
N ARG A 59 52.87 -15.08 6.58
CA ARG A 59 53.22 -13.75 7.06
C ARG A 59 52.48 -12.74 6.18
N MET A 60 51.60 -11.95 6.77
CA MET A 60 51.02 -10.80 6.08
C MET A 60 52.04 -9.67 6.07
N ASP A 61 52.16 -8.95 4.93
CA ASP A 61 53.04 -7.78 4.75
C ASP A 61 52.56 -6.51 5.49
N LEU A 62 51.55 -6.63 6.36
CA LEU A 62 51.04 -5.51 7.17
C LEU A 62 51.87 -5.38 8.45
N THR A 63 52.32 -4.16 8.74
CA THR A 63 52.99 -3.85 10.02
C THR A 63 52.01 -3.97 11.19
N ASP A 64 52.52 -4.27 12.38
CA ASP A 64 51.70 -4.38 13.59
C ASP A 64 50.93 -3.08 13.89
N ASP A 65 51.50 -1.91 13.56
CA ASP A 65 50.84 -0.61 13.68
C ASP A 65 49.63 -0.45 12.72
N LEU A 66 49.75 -0.93 11.48
CA LEU A 66 48.66 -0.91 10.51
C LEU A 66 47.56 -1.90 10.92
N LEU A 67 47.94 -3.09 11.40
CA LEU A 67 46.98 -4.07 11.93
C LEU A 67 46.24 -3.51 13.16
N HIS A 68 46.96 -2.82 14.05
CA HIS A 68 46.36 -2.15 15.21
C HIS A 68 45.35 -1.08 14.80
N MET A 69 45.70 -0.21 13.85
CA MET A 69 44.76 0.77 13.31
C MET A 69 43.54 0.13 12.65
N VAL A 70 43.72 -0.93 11.85
CA VAL A 70 42.60 -1.63 11.20
C VAL A 70 41.70 -2.30 12.25
N PHE A 71 42.29 -2.96 13.25
CA PHE A 71 41.55 -3.70 14.27
C PHE A 71 40.83 -2.75 15.24
N SER A 72 41.29 -1.51 15.38
CA SER A 72 40.58 -0.48 16.15
C SER A 72 39.17 -0.17 15.62
N PHE A 73 38.86 -0.51 14.36
CA PHE A 73 37.53 -0.37 13.77
C PHE A 73 36.64 -1.61 13.93
N LEU A 74 37.15 -2.71 14.47
CA LEU A 74 36.40 -3.96 14.66
C LEU A 74 35.67 -3.95 16.00
N ASP A 75 34.45 -4.48 16.03
CA ASP A 75 33.74 -4.75 17.28
C ASP A 75 34.33 -5.97 18.02
N HIS A 76 33.95 -6.15 19.28
CA HIS A 76 34.44 -7.23 20.15
C HIS A 76 34.13 -8.64 19.60
N ILE A 77 33.08 -8.80 18.79
CA ILE A 77 32.74 -10.10 18.17
C ILE A 77 33.70 -10.38 17.00
N ASN A 78 33.98 -9.37 16.18
CA ASN A 78 34.86 -9.47 15.03
C ASN A 78 36.33 -9.50 15.44
N LEU A 79 36.73 -8.88 16.56
CA LEU A 79 38.05 -9.05 17.18
C LEU A 79 38.26 -10.50 17.64
N CYS A 80 37.27 -11.11 18.29
CA CYS A 80 37.33 -12.54 18.64
C CYS A 80 37.48 -13.43 17.39
N ARG A 81 36.80 -13.08 16.29
CA ARG A 81 36.90 -13.80 15.00
C ARG A 81 38.23 -13.54 14.30
N ALA A 82 38.83 -12.36 14.44
CA ALA A 82 40.15 -12.07 13.90
C ALA A 82 41.23 -12.88 14.64
N ALA A 83 41.07 -13.08 15.95
CA ALA A 83 42.01 -13.82 16.80
C ALA A 83 42.19 -15.29 16.39
N ILE A 84 41.22 -15.89 15.68
CA ILE A 84 41.26 -17.30 15.24
C ILE A 84 41.83 -17.49 13.82
N VAL A 85 42.22 -16.41 13.13
CA VAL A 85 42.67 -16.47 11.73
C VAL A 85 44.14 -16.91 11.62
N CYS A 86 45.05 -16.24 12.34
CA CYS A 86 46.47 -16.59 12.37
C CYS A 86 47.15 -16.02 13.63
N ARG A 87 48.38 -16.45 13.93
CA ARG A 87 49.13 -16.01 15.13
C ARG A 87 49.35 -14.49 15.19
N GLN A 88 49.62 -13.84 14.05
CA GLN A 88 49.83 -12.40 14.00
C GLN A 88 48.54 -11.64 14.32
N TRP A 89 47.40 -12.08 13.79
CA TRP A 89 46.09 -11.50 14.08
C TRP A 89 45.64 -11.80 15.52
N GLN A 90 46.00 -12.95 16.07
CA GLN A 90 45.80 -13.28 17.49
C GLN A 90 46.56 -12.32 18.41
N ALA A 91 47.84 -12.04 18.11
CA ALA A 91 48.63 -11.08 18.87
C ALA A 91 48.10 -9.65 18.73
N ALA A 92 47.77 -9.22 17.50
CA ALA A 92 47.23 -7.89 17.24
C ALA A 92 45.86 -7.66 17.92
N SER A 93 44.95 -8.63 17.84
CA SER A 93 43.62 -8.53 18.48
C SER A 93 43.64 -8.60 20.00
N ALA A 94 44.70 -9.13 20.61
CA ALA A 94 44.86 -9.21 22.06
C ALA A 94 45.45 -7.92 22.69
N HIS A 95 45.59 -6.84 21.92
CA HIS A 95 46.14 -5.58 22.43
C HIS A 95 45.22 -4.94 23.48
N GLU A 96 45.78 -4.43 24.57
CA GLU A 96 45.03 -3.93 25.74
C GLU A 96 44.02 -2.82 25.41
N ASP A 97 44.36 -1.94 24.47
CA ASP A 97 43.50 -0.82 24.04
C ASP A 97 42.15 -1.25 23.46
N PHE A 98 42.04 -2.45 22.89
CA PHE A 98 40.81 -2.94 22.29
C PHE A 98 39.82 -3.50 23.33
N TRP A 99 40.31 -3.86 24.52
CA TRP A 99 39.54 -4.57 25.56
C TRP A 99 39.16 -3.68 26.74
N ARG A 100 38.95 -2.37 26.49
CA ARG A 100 38.43 -1.44 27.50
C ARG A 100 37.00 -1.79 27.96
N CYS A 101 36.22 -2.47 27.12
CA CYS A 101 34.88 -2.96 27.44
C CYS A 101 34.85 -4.48 27.37
N LEU A 102 34.55 -5.12 28.50
CA LEU A 102 34.43 -6.57 28.62
C LEU A 102 32.95 -6.97 28.68
N ASN A 103 32.40 -7.41 27.55
CA ASN A 103 30.99 -7.80 27.44
C ASN A 103 30.81 -9.32 27.42
N PHE A 104 30.22 -9.85 28.49
CA PHE A 104 29.88 -11.26 28.69
C PHE A 104 28.38 -11.53 28.66
N GLU A 105 27.59 -10.63 28.08
CA GLU A 105 26.13 -10.77 28.04
C GLU A 105 25.67 -12.14 27.51
N ASN A 106 24.86 -12.84 28.31
CA ASN A 106 24.31 -14.17 28.05
C ASN A 106 25.37 -15.24 27.72
N ARG A 107 26.62 -15.04 28.18
CA ARG A 107 27.70 -16.02 28.00
C ARG A 107 27.87 -16.89 29.25
N ASN A 108 28.19 -18.16 29.04
CA ASN A 108 28.56 -19.07 30.12
C ASN A 108 30.07 -19.00 30.35
N ILE A 109 30.52 -18.06 31.19
CA ILE A 109 31.92 -17.91 31.58
C ILE A 109 32.15 -18.46 32.98
N SER A 110 33.20 -19.27 33.15
CA SER A 110 33.64 -19.75 34.46
C SER A 110 34.41 -18.67 35.24
N MET A 111 34.51 -18.82 36.56
CA MET A 111 35.26 -17.87 37.40
C MET A 111 36.73 -17.76 37.01
N GLU A 112 37.39 -18.89 36.73
CA GLU A 112 38.81 -18.91 36.35
C GLU A 112 39.05 -18.17 35.01
N GLN A 113 38.14 -18.36 34.04
CA GLN A 113 38.21 -17.66 32.76
C GLN A 113 37.99 -16.15 32.92
N PHE A 114 37.07 -15.74 33.79
CA PHE A 114 36.84 -14.33 34.07
C PHE A 114 38.05 -13.70 34.79
N GLU A 115 38.67 -14.42 35.72
CA GLU A 115 39.86 -13.97 36.43
C GLU A 115 41.07 -13.82 35.48
N ASP A 116 41.31 -14.78 34.58
CA ASP A 116 42.34 -14.65 33.54
C ASP A 116 42.09 -13.43 32.64
N MET A 117 40.82 -13.15 32.30
CA MET A 117 40.47 -11.98 31.48
C MET A 117 40.66 -10.65 32.21
N CYS A 118 40.27 -10.55 33.48
CA CYS A 118 40.55 -9.36 34.29
C CYS A 118 42.04 -9.17 34.54
N GLY A 119 42.81 -10.26 34.66
CA GLY A 119 44.27 -10.21 34.80
C GLY A 119 44.99 -9.79 33.51
N ARG A 120 44.51 -10.26 32.36
CA ARG A 120 45.06 -9.92 31.04
C ARG A 120 44.76 -8.49 30.61
N TYR A 121 43.60 -7.96 31.01
CA TYR A 121 43.16 -6.62 30.64
C TYR A 121 42.84 -5.76 31.88
N PRO A 122 43.87 -5.36 32.67
CA PRO A 122 43.67 -4.61 33.91
C PRO A 122 43.15 -3.17 33.68
N ASN A 123 43.28 -2.65 32.47
CA ASN A 123 42.83 -1.32 32.05
C ASN A 123 41.37 -1.28 31.58
N ALA A 124 40.61 -2.38 31.73
CA ALA A 124 39.20 -2.41 31.39
C ALA A 124 38.39 -1.41 32.24
N THR A 125 37.61 -0.57 31.56
CA THR A 125 36.78 0.48 32.16
C THR A 125 35.30 0.08 32.23
N GLU A 126 34.86 -0.86 31.40
CA GLU A 126 33.46 -1.29 31.36
C GLU A 126 33.35 -2.81 31.44
N VAL A 127 32.44 -3.30 32.27
CA VAL A 127 32.16 -4.74 32.41
C VAL A 127 30.65 -4.96 32.34
N ASN A 128 30.22 -5.82 31.43
CA ASN A 128 28.85 -6.31 31.35
C ASN A 128 28.80 -7.82 31.59
N ILE A 129 28.14 -8.21 32.68
CA ILE A 129 27.91 -9.61 33.06
C ILE A 129 26.41 -9.92 33.16
N SER A 130 25.60 -9.29 32.31
CA SER A 130 24.18 -9.59 32.21
C SER A 130 23.93 -11.03 31.71
N GLY A 131 23.05 -11.78 32.36
CA GLY A 131 22.68 -13.14 31.92
C GLY A 131 23.75 -14.22 32.15
N VAL A 132 24.84 -13.91 32.86
CA VAL A 132 25.89 -14.86 33.24
C VAL A 132 25.49 -15.62 34.52
N PRO A 133 25.80 -16.92 34.66
CA PRO A 133 25.61 -17.62 35.94
C PRO A 133 26.55 -17.07 37.04
N ALA A 134 26.12 -17.14 38.31
CA ALA A 134 26.91 -16.71 39.47
C ALA A 134 27.36 -15.21 39.46
N VAL A 135 26.49 -14.31 38.97
CA VAL A 135 26.72 -12.84 38.88
C VAL A 135 27.36 -12.25 40.13
N HIS A 136 26.95 -12.68 41.33
CA HIS A 136 27.50 -12.15 42.59
C HIS A 136 29.01 -12.29 42.70
N LEU A 137 29.55 -13.48 42.42
CA LEU A 137 30.97 -13.78 42.60
C LEU A 137 31.80 -13.08 41.53
N LEU A 138 31.31 -13.08 40.29
CA LEU A 138 31.95 -12.36 39.18
C LEU A 138 31.95 -10.85 39.41
N ALA A 139 30.85 -10.29 39.92
CA ALA A 139 30.77 -8.87 40.27
C ALA A 139 31.78 -8.50 41.38
N MET A 140 31.87 -9.31 42.44
CA MET A 140 32.88 -9.12 43.49
C MET A 140 34.31 -9.20 42.96
N LYS A 141 34.56 -10.11 42.00
CA LYS A 141 35.88 -10.22 41.38
C LYS A 141 36.20 -9.04 40.47
N ALA A 142 35.23 -8.55 39.71
CA ALA A 142 35.38 -7.36 38.86
C ALA A 142 35.74 -6.12 39.71
N VAL A 143 34.98 -5.90 40.79
CA VAL A 143 35.16 -4.79 41.75
C VAL A 143 36.53 -4.85 42.43
N SER A 144 37.03 -6.05 42.79
CA SER A 144 38.33 -6.19 43.45
C SER A 144 39.54 -6.21 42.52
N SER A 145 39.37 -6.63 41.25
CA SER A 145 40.48 -6.82 40.31
C SER A 145 40.70 -5.62 39.38
N LEU A 146 39.63 -4.90 39.02
CA LEU A 146 39.69 -3.80 38.04
C LEU A 146 39.64 -2.44 38.75
N ARG A 147 40.78 -1.75 38.81
CA ARG A 147 40.89 -0.44 39.48
C ARG A 147 40.29 0.72 38.67
N ASN A 148 40.26 0.58 37.35
CA ASN A 148 39.79 1.62 36.41
C ASN A 148 38.33 1.43 35.99
N LEU A 149 37.56 0.61 36.71
CA LEU A 149 36.18 0.31 36.37
C LEU A 149 35.29 1.55 36.51
N GLU A 150 34.71 2.01 35.40
CA GLU A 150 33.80 3.15 35.31
C GLU A 150 32.34 2.72 35.15
N VAL A 151 32.08 1.61 34.44
CA VAL A 151 30.73 1.10 34.16
C VAL A 151 30.62 -0.37 34.51
N LEU A 152 29.62 -0.71 35.33
CA LEU A 152 29.30 -2.09 35.69
C LEU A 152 27.83 -2.41 35.39
N THR A 153 27.59 -3.43 34.57
CA THR A 153 26.25 -3.92 34.25
C THR A 153 26.08 -5.35 34.75
N LEU A 154 25.05 -5.54 35.59
CA LEU A 154 24.69 -6.79 36.23
C LEU A 154 23.31 -7.22 35.77
N GLY A 155 23.15 -8.50 35.46
CA GLY A 155 21.86 -9.09 35.09
C GLY A 155 21.25 -9.90 36.22
N ARG A 156 20.46 -10.91 35.85
CA ARG A 156 19.76 -11.79 36.79
C ARG A 156 20.71 -12.44 37.79
N GLY A 157 20.49 -12.19 39.07
CA GLY A 157 21.27 -12.80 40.14
C GLY A 157 20.74 -12.46 41.52
N GLN A 158 21.39 -13.02 42.53
CA GLN A 158 21.25 -12.58 43.91
C GLN A 158 22.47 -11.72 44.25
N LEU A 159 22.27 -10.51 44.75
CA LEU A 159 23.37 -9.66 45.21
C LEU A 159 23.23 -9.46 46.71
N ALA A 160 24.27 -9.85 47.45
CA ALA A 160 24.35 -9.63 48.89
C ALA A 160 24.84 -8.21 49.22
N ASP A 161 24.60 -7.78 50.46
CA ASP A 161 25.07 -6.52 51.03
C ASP A 161 26.59 -6.30 50.94
N ASN A 162 27.38 -7.37 51.05
CA ASN A 162 28.84 -7.33 50.89
C ASN A 162 29.27 -6.70 49.55
N PHE A 163 28.50 -6.92 48.48
CA PHE A 163 28.77 -6.30 47.18
C PHE A 163 28.62 -4.79 47.23
N PHE A 164 27.54 -4.29 47.83
CA PHE A 164 27.30 -2.85 47.93
C PHE A 164 28.28 -2.12 48.85
N HIS A 165 28.85 -2.83 49.84
CA HIS A 165 29.95 -2.30 50.64
C HIS A 165 31.25 -2.24 49.83
N ALA A 166 31.57 -3.30 49.08
CA ALA A 166 32.76 -3.34 48.22
C ALA A 166 32.72 -2.31 47.08
N LEU A 167 31.53 -1.92 46.62
CA LEU A 167 31.39 -0.82 45.64
C LEU A 167 32.00 0.49 46.12
N ALA A 168 32.02 0.77 47.43
CA ALA A 168 32.64 1.98 47.97
C ALA A 168 34.15 2.08 47.68
N ASP A 169 34.81 0.93 47.50
CA ASP A 169 36.24 0.85 47.17
C ASP A 169 36.52 1.14 45.68
N CYS A 170 35.49 1.10 44.80
CA CYS A 170 35.62 1.39 43.37
C CYS A 170 35.52 2.89 43.04
N HIS A 171 36.51 3.68 43.45
CA HIS A 171 36.46 5.16 43.37
C HIS A 171 36.26 5.77 41.96
N LEU A 172 36.41 5.01 40.87
CA LEU A 172 36.20 5.48 39.49
C LEU A 172 34.84 5.12 38.90
N LEU A 173 34.01 4.36 39.62
CA LEU A 173 32.72 3.90 39.12
C LEU A 173 31.74 5.08 38.96
N LYS A 174 31.29 5.31 37.73
CA LYS A 174 30.34 6.37 37.35
C LYS A 174 28.95 5.82 37.08
N SER A 175 28.84 4.59 36.56
CA SER A 175 27.56 3.97 36.20
C SER A 175 27.43 2.55 36.73
N LEU A 176 26.34 2.28 37.43
CA LEU A 176 25.96 0.95 37.89
C LEU A 176 24.56 0.60 37.39
N THR A 177 24.44 -0.48 36.65
CA THR A 177 23.15 -1.02 36.20
C THR A 177 22.96 -2.42 36.74
N VAL A 178 21.83 -2.67 37.38
CA VAL A 178 21.41 -3.96 37.92
C VAL A 178 20.01 -4.26 37.44
N ASN A 179 19.87 -5.34 36.68
CA ASN A 179 18.62 -5.72 36.05
C ASN A 179 18.15 -7.09 36.55
N ASP A 180 16.86 -7.21 36.87
CA ASP A 180 16.22 -8.48 37.25
C ASP A 180 16.92 -9.24 38.40
N SER A 181 17.48 -8.51 39.39
CA SER A 181 18.20 -9.10 40.53
C SER A 181 17.40 -9.10 41.83
N THR A 182 17.69 -10.06 42.70
CA THR A 182 17.20 -10.06 44.09
C THR A 182 18.32 -9.53 44.98
N LEU A 183 18.05 -8.43 45.67
CA LEU A 183 19.01 -7.82 46.55
C LEU A 183 18.71 -8.28 47.99
N VAL A 184 19.65 -8.98 48.62
CA VAL A 184 19.46 -9.65 49.91
C VAL A 184 20.29 -8.94 50.98
N ASN A 185 19.67 -8.59 52.10
CA ASN A 185 20.35 -8.12 53.30
C ASN A 185 19.66 -8.67 54.57
N VAL A 186 20.45 -8.96 55.60
CA VAL A 186 20.01 -9.35 56.95
C VAL A 186 19.08 -8.30 57.57
N THR A 187 19.36 -7.01 57.36
CA THR A 187 18.56 -5.89 57.92
C THR A 187 17.37 -5.50 57.04
N GLN A 188 17.16 -6.15 55.90
CA GLN A 188 16.13 -5.84 54.90
C GLN A 188 16.20 -4.41 54.28
N GLU A 189 17.25 -3.65 54.58
CA GLU A 189 17.54 -2.34 53.99
C GLU A 189 18.90 -2.38 53.30
N ILE A 190 18.98 -1.90 52.06
CA ILE A 190 20.23 -1.93 51.28
C ILE A 190 20.82 -0.53 51.21
N PRO A 191 21.93 -0.25 51.91
CA PRO A 191 22.64 1.00 51.80
C PRO A 191 23.52 0.99 50.55
N ILE A 192 23.36 1.98 49.68
CA ILE A 192 24.23 2.24 48.54
C ILE A 192 24.88 3.60 48.76
N SER A 193 26.17 3.61 49.04
CA SER A 193 26.95 4.83 49.25
C SER A 193 28.16 4.86 48.34
N HIS A 194 28.25 5.88 47.48
CA HIS A 194 29.34 6.04 46.53
C HIS A 194 29.57 7.50 46.15
N ASP A 195 30.82 7.97 46.17
CA ASP A 195 31.14 9.39 46.05
C ASP A 195 31.09 9.92 44.61
N ARG A 196 31.37 9.08 43.60
CA ARG A 196 31.49 9.49 42.18
C ARG A 196 30.43 8.89 41.25
N LEU A 197 29.45 8.17 41.81
CA LEU A 197 28.42 7.52 41.00
C LEU A 197 27.48 8.59 40.44
N ARG A 198 27.32 8.62 39.11
CA ARG A 198 26.44 9.56 38.39
C ARG A 198 25.15 8.90 37.91
N HIS A 199 25.21 7.61 37.58
CA HIS A 199 24.09 6.86 37.05
C HIS A 199 23.88 5.56 37.82
N LEU A 200 22.68 5.37 38.37
CA LEU A 200 22.30 4.16 39.09
C LEU A 200 20.95 3.64 38.55
N HIS A 201 20.97 2.46 37.95
CA HIS A 201 19.76 1.83 37.40
C HIS A 201 19.53 0.48 38.08
N LEU A 202 18.50 0.40 38.92
CA LEU A 202 18.05 -0.82 39.58
C LEU A 202 16.67 -1.18 39.01
N THR A 203 16.65 -1.90 37.89
CA THR A 203 15.39 -2.22 37.21
C THR A 203 14.93 -3.64 37.53
N LYS A 204 13.62 -3.80 37.79
CA LYS A 204 12.99 -5.09 38.12
C LYS A 204 13.66 -5.81 39.30
N CYS A 205 14.22 -5.05 40.24
CA CYS A 205 14.93 -5.59 41.38
C CYS A 205 13.96 -5.94 42.53
N ARG A 206 14.23 -7.02 43.25
CA ARG A 206 13.47 -7.39 44.46
C ARG A 206 14.26 -6.94 45.69
N VAL A 207 13.77 -5.91 46.38
CA VAL A 207 14.38 -5.33 47.60
C VAL A 207 13.29 -4.72 48.47
N ILE A 208 13.37 -4.83 49.80
CA ILE A 208 12.31 -4.31 50.69
C ILE A 208 12.50 -2.81 50.94
N ARG A 209 13.69 -2.38 51.37
CA ARG A 209 14.05 -0.98 51.57
C ARG A 209 15.40 -0.66 50.93
N ILE A 210 15.53 0.56 50.40
CA ILE A 210 16.79 1.05 49.84
C ILE A 210 17.13 2.42 50.42
N SER A 211 18.43 2.65 50.67
CA SER A 211 18.97 3.93 51.13
C SER A 211 20.14 4.31 50.23
N VAL A 212 19.98 5.37 49.43
CA VAL A 212 20.98 5.81 48.45
C VAL A 212 21.61 7.12 48.90
N ARG A 213 22.92 7.09 49.15
CA ARG A 213 23.74 8.24 49.54
C ARG A 213 24.85 8.45 48.52
N CYS A 214 24.52 9.09 47.41
CA CYS A 214 25.45 9.34 46.30
C CYS A 214 25.40 10.85 45.95
N PRO A 215 26.38 11.67 46.37
CA PRO A 215 26.30 13.13 46.25
C PRO A 215 26.40 13.63 44.80
N GLN A 216 27.03 12.87 43.91
CA GLN A 216 27.19 13.19 42.49
C GLN A 216 26.17 12.50 41.57
N LEU A 217 25.15 11.87 42.13
CA LEU A 217 24.17 11.12 41.34
C LEU A 217 23.30 12.07 40.52
N GLU A 218 23.29 11.90 39.20
CA GLU A 218 22.50 12.68 38.25
C GLU A 218 21.24 11.92 37.81
N THR A 219 21.34 10.59 37.65
CA THR A 219 20.22 9.74 37.24
C THR A 219 20.03 8.52 38.14
N LEU A 220 18.78 8.26 38.52
CA LEU A 220 18.37 7.12 39.33
C LEU A 220 17.11 6.48 38.74
N SER A 221 17.19 5.20 38.38
CA SER A 221 16.00 4.40 38.04
C SER A 221 15.84 3.26 39.03
N LEU A 222 14.65 3.14 39.59
CA LEU A 222 14.18 2.05 40.44
C LEU A 222 13.03 1.28 39.74
N LYS A 223 12.83 1.47 38.44
CA LYS A 223 11.67 1.02 37.68
C LYS A 223 11.34 -0.46 37.87
N ARG A 224 10.06 -0.77 38.07
CA ARG A 224 9.51 -2.14 38.29
C ARG A 224 10.13 -2.86 39.50
N SER A 225 10.79 -2.16 40.41
CA SER A 225 11.40 -2.77 41.58
C SER A 225 10.41 -2.85 42.74
N ASN A 226 10.47 -3.96 43.48
CA ASN A 226 9.44 -4.34 44.44
C ASN A 226 9.77 -3.91 45.87
N MET A 227 9.79 -2.61 46.13
CA MET A 227 10.21 -2.02 47.41
C MET A 227 9.12 -1.23 48.11
N ALA A 228 9.17 -1.23 49.45
CA ALA A 228 8.23 -0.53 50.32
C ALA A 228 8.69 0.90 50.68
N GLN A 229 10.01 1.14 50.68
CA GLN A 229 10.58 2.43 51.07
C GLN A 229 11.88 2.71 50.30
N ALA A 230 12.05 3.97 49.89
CA ALA A 230 13.28 4.49 49.30
C ALA A 230 13.67 5.78 50.02
N VAL A 231 14.88 5.81 50.60
CA VAL A 231 15.46 7.00 51.23
C VAL A 231 16.59 7.49 50.32
N LEU A 232 16.47 8.72 49.82
CA LEU A 232 17.42 9.30 48.89
C LEU A 232 18.12 10.50 49.54
N ASN A 233 19.44 10.55 49.44
CA ASN A 233 20.24 11.73 49.75
C ASN A 233 21.16 12.03 48.56
N CYS A 234 20.56 12.56 47.50
CA CYS A 234 21.19 12.78 46.19
C CYS A 234 20.86 14.21 45.71
N PRO A 235 21.57 15.25 46.20
CA PRO A 235 21.20 16.64 45.99
C PRO A 235 21.34 17.14 44.54
N LEU A 236 22.13 16.44 43.71
CA LEU A 236 22.36 16.76 42.30
C LEU A 236 21.51 15.92 41.33
N LEU A 237 20.57 15.12 41.85
CA LEU A 237 19.74 14.25 41.03
C LEU A 237 18.82 15.08 40.12
N ARG A 238 18.88 14.80 38.81
CA ARG A 238 18.05 15.43 37.77
C ARG A 238 16.95 14.51 37.26
N ASP A 239 17.25 13.22 37.13
CA ASP A 239 16.32 12.22 36.60
C ASP A 239 16.01 11.15 37.65
N LEU A 240 14.74 11.03 38.03
CA LEU A 240 14.23 9.99 38.93
C LEU A 240 13.14 9.18 38.24
N ASP A 241 13.38 7.88 38.02
CA ASP A 241 12.40 6.94 37.48
C ASP A 241 12.04 5.89 38.53
N ILE A 242 10.83 6.01 39.07
CA ILE A 242 10.21 5.07 40.01
C ILE A 242 8.98 4.42 39.38
N GLY A 243 8.92 4.32 38.05
CA GLY A 243 7.77 3.78 37.34
C GLY A 243 7.50 2.31 37.67
N SER A 244 6.22 1.95 37.80
CA SER A 244 5.73 0.60 38.15
C SER A 244 6.25 0.07 39.49
N CYS A 245 6.56 0.94 40.44
CA CYS A 245 6.94 0.59 41.81
C CYS A 245 5.70 0.51 42.72
N HIS A 246 4.83 -0.47 42.46
CA HIS A 246 3.50 -0.57 43.09
C HIS A 246 3.46 -0.65 44.62
N LYS A 247 4.57 -1.05 45.27
CA LYS A 247 4.66 -1.17 46.73
C LYS A 247 5.14 0.11 47.42
N LEU A 248 5.61 1.10 46.67
CA LEU A 248 5.99 2.39 47.25
C LEU A 248 4.73 3.12 47.69
N SER A 249 4.71 3.53 48.96
CA SER A 249 3.65 4.39 49.48
C SER A 249 3.80 5.82 48.98
N ASP A 250 2.70 6.57 48.99
CA ASP A 250 2.67 8.00 48.65
C ASP A 250 3.73 8.79 49.45
N ALA A 251 3.84 8.53 50.76
CA ALA A 251 4.82 9.16 51.64
C ALA A 251 6.28 8.80 51.28
N ALA A 252 6.54 7.57 50.84
CA ALA A 252 7.89 7.15 50.44
C ALA A 252 8.32 7.85 49.14
N ILE A 253 7.43 7.95 48.16
CA ILE A 253 7.68 8.65 46.89
C ILE A 253 7.94 10.13 47.15
N ARG A 254 7.09 10.74 47.99
CA ARG A 254 7.22 12.13 48.39
C ARG A 254 8.55 12.41 49.08
N SER A 255 8.90 11.62 50.10
CA SER A 255 10.19 11.75 50.81
C SER A 255 11.39 11.58 49.87
N ALA A 256 11.31 10.69 48.88
CA ALA A 256 12.37 10.48 47.91
C ALA A 256 12.54 11.72 46.99
N ALA A 257 11.43 12.26 46.49
CA ALA A 257 11.45 13.39 45.57
C ALA A 257 11.88 14.71 46.24
N ILE A 258 11.36 15.04 47.44
CA ILE A 258 11.71 16.30 48.14
C ILE A 258 13.20 16.38 48.53
N SER A 259 13.89 15.24 48.60
CA SER A 259 15.32 15.17 48.89
C SER A 259 16.21 15.51 47.69
N CYS A 260 15.60 15.77 46.51
CA CYS A 260 16.28 16.00 45.23
C CYS A 260 15.86 17.37 44.63
N PRO A 261 16.40 18.50 45.11
CA PRO A 261 15.92 19.83 44.73
C PRO A 261 16.26 20.26 43.29
N GLN A 262 17.19 19.57 42.62
CA GLN A 262 17.60 19.82 41.23
C GLN A 262 16.83 18.94 40.21
N LEU A 263 15.75 18.28 40.63
CA LEU A 263 15.03 17.35 39.78
C LEU A 263 14.40 18.05 38.57
N GLU A 264 14.73 17.55 37.38
CA GLU A 264 14.23 18.03 36.08
C GLU A 264 13.22 17.05 35.47
N SER A 265 13.35 15.75 35.76
CA SER A 265 12.51 14.69 35.23
C SER A 265 12.09 13.70 36.31
N LEU A 266 10.79 13.45 36.39
CA LEU A 266 10.20 12.47 37.30
C LEU A 266 9.25 11.52 36.55
N ASP A 267 9.58 10.23 36.52
CA ASP A 267 8.66 9.17 36.12
C ASP A 267 8.17 8.42 37.34
N MET A 268 6.87 8.54 37.60
CA MET A 268 6.15 7.80 38.64
C MET A 268 4.94 7.09 38.06
N SER A 269 5.01 6.72 36.78
CA SER A 269 3.94 6.03 36.09
C SER A 269 3.61 4.68 36.74
N ASN A 270 2.34 4.28 36.73
CA ASN A 270 1.85 3.01 37.24
C ASN A 270 2.14 2.82 38.75
N CYS A 271 2.16 3.92 39.51
CA CYS A 271 2.25 3.95 40.97
C CYS A 271 0.87 4.26 41.57
N SER A 272 0.12 3.20 41.90
CA SER A 272 -1.30 3.30 42.29
C SER A 272 -1.57 4.09 43.57
N CYS A 273 -0.58 4.22 44.46
CA CYS A 273 -0.74 4.92 45.73
C CYS A 273 -0.50 6.43 45.65
N VAL A 274 0.04 6.95 44.53
CA VAL A 274 0.41 8.37 44.43
C VAL A 274 -0.82 9.26 44.32
N SER A 275 -0.85 10.34 45.09
CA SER A 275 -1.92 11.33 45.12
C SER A 275 -1.43 12.75 44.84
N ASP A 276 -2.39 13.69 44.72
CA ASP A 276 -2.13 15.13 44.60
C ASP A 276 -1.31 15.70 45.78
N GLU A 277 -1.33 15.09 46.97
CA GLU A 277 -0.52 15.54 48.12
C GLU A 277 0.97 15.47 47.79
N THR A 278 1.40 14.36 47.19
CA THR A 278 2.78 14.16 46.74
C THR A 278 3.19 15.16 45.68
N LEU A 279 2.33 15.40 44.69
CA LEU A 279 2.61 16.39 43.66
C LEU A 279 2.67 17.83 44.21
N ARG A 280 1.88 18.15 45.24
CA ARG A 280 1.92 19.47 45.90
C ARG A 280 3.25 19.71 46.59
N GLU A 281 3.74 18.76 47.38
CA GLU A 281 5.05 18.90 48.04
C GLU A 281 6.21 18.92 47.03
N ILE A 282 6.14 18.10 45.97
CA ILE A 282 7.11 18.12 44.86
C ILE A 282 7.12 19.47 44.17
N SER A 283 5.95 20.06 43.90
CA SER A 283 5.87 21.38 43.26
C SER A 283 6.54 22.49 44.07
N GLY A 284 6.56 22.37 45.41
CA GLY A 284 7.25 23.32 46.29
C GLY A 284 8.76 23.06 46.45
N SER A 285 9.19 21.81 46.30
CA SER A 285 10.58 21.39 46.59
C SER A 285 11.47 21.26 45.35
N CYS A 286 10.86 21.02 44.17
CA CYS A 286 11.54 20.78 42.89
C CYS A 286 11.14 21.85 41.85
N PRO A 287 11.69 23.08 41.93
CA PRO A 287 11.28 24.19 41.07
C PRO A 287 11.67 24.02 39.59
N ASN A 288 12.65 23.16 39.29
CA ASN A 288 13.18 22.93 37.95
C ASN A 288 12.50 21.77 37.21
N LEU A 289 11.42 21.20 37.75
CA LEU A 289 10.76 20.03 37.15
C LEU A 289 10.15 20.40 35.79
N GLN A 290 10.69 19.79 34.73
CA GLN A 290 10.29 20.01 33.34
C GLN A 290 9.51 18.83 32.75
N LEU A 291 9.80 17.60 33.17
CA LEU A 291 9.13 16.40 32.70
C LEU A 291 8.48 15.67 33.87
N LEU A 292 7.16 15.46 33.77
CA LEU A 292 6.42 14.62 34.70
C LEU A 292 5.65 13.54 33.94
N ASN A 293 5.96 12.28 34.23
CA ASN A 293 5.16 11.13 33.81
C ASN A 293 4.43 10.53 35.01
N ALA A 294 3.13 10.73 35.05
CA ALA A 294 2.24 10.22 36.09
C ALA A 294 1.13 9.33 35.50
N SER A 295 1.41 8.69 34.36
CA SER A 295 0.48 7.80 33.66
C SER A 295 0.11 6.59 34.51
N TYR A 296 -1.11 6.06 34.40
CA TYR A 296 -1.62 4.91 35.16
C TYR A 296 -1.66 5.14 36.67
N CYS A 297 -1.85 6.38 37.11
CA CYS A 297 -2.02 6.75 38.51
C CYS A 297 -3.46 7.25 38.75
N PRO A 298 -4.35 6.41 39.33
CA PRO A 298 -5.78 6.71 39.41
C PRO A 298 -6.13 7.83 40.39
N ASN A 299 -5.30 8.06 41.42
CA ASN A 299 -5.57 9.00 42.52
C ASN A 299 -5.03 10.42 42.26
N ILE A 300 -4.58 10.71 41.03
CA ILE A 300 -4.06 12.03 40.64
C ILE A 300 -5.17 12.78 39.89
N SER A 301 -5.52 13.97 40.38
CA SER A 301 -6.48 14.88 39.76
C SER A 301 -5.86 16.22 39.34
N LEU A 302 -4.69 16.60 39.87
CA LEU A 302 -3.98 17.87 39.64
C LEU A 302 -4.73 19.13 40.09
N GLU A 303 -5.96 19.04 40.58
CA GLU A 303 -6.82 20.20 40.87
C GLU A 303 -6.22 21.13 41.94
N SER A 304 -5.43 20.59 42.87
CA SER A 304 -4.80 21.35 43.96
C SER A 304 -3.28 21.55 43.79
N VAL A 305 -2.75 21.35 42.58
CA VAL A 305 -1.31 21.30 42.29
C VAL A 305 -0.94 22.43 41.31
N ARG A 306 0.21 23.08 41.53
CA ARG A 306 0.73 24.14 40.64
C ARG A 306 2.14 23.83 40.17
N LEU A 307 2.27 23.31 38.95
CA LEU A 307 3.56 22.96 38.33
C LEU A 307 3.84 23.92 37.15
N THR A 308 4.56 25.01 37.39
CA THR A 308 4.67 26.12 36.41
C THR A 308 5.72 25.90 35.32
N MET A 309 6.75 25.11 35.59
CA MET A 309 7.91 24.93 34.70
C MET A 309 7.85 23.70 33.79
N LEU A 310 6.71 22.98 33.79
CA LEU A 310 6.55 21.77 32.99
C LEU A 310 6.62 22.08 31.49
N THR A 311 7.39 21.27 30.79
CA THR A 311 7.49 21.22 29.33
C THR A 311 6.84 19.97 28.76
N VAL A 312 6.85 18.86 29.51
CA VAL A 312 6.26 17.58 29.12
C VAL A 312 5.43 17.02 30.28
N LEU A 313 4.15 16.78 30.03
CA LEU A 313 3.22 16.18 30.99
C LEU A 313 2.52 14.96 30.36
N LYS A 314 2.70 13.80 30.99
CA LYS A 314 2.12 12.52 30.55
C LYS A 314 1.19 11.95 31.60
N LEU A 315 -0.09 11.77 31.22
CA LEU A 315 -1.20 11.37 32.09
C LEU A 315 -2.06 10.30 31.41
N HIS A 316 -1.45 9.27 30.82
CA HIS A 316 -2.21 8.20 30.17
C HIS A 316 -2.97 7.38 31.21
N SER A 317 -4.23 7.03 30.94
CA SER A 317 -5.07 6.17 31.80
C SER A 317 -5.16 6.66 33.25
N CYS A 318 -5.24 7.98 33.47
CA CYS A 318 -5.46 8.57 34.78
C CYS A 318 -6.97 8.83 34.98
N GLU A 319 -7.59 8.10 35.90
CA GLU A 319 -9.04 8.21 36.15
C GLU A 319 -9.42 9.52 36.85
N GLY A 320 -8.56 10.04 37.73
CA GLY A 320 -8.81 11.29 38.47
C GLY A 320 -8.72 12.57 37.65
N ILE A 321 -8.29 12.51 36.38
CA ILE A 321 -8.18 13.69 35.51
C ILE A 321 -9.55 14.06 34.95
N THR A 322 -10.00 15.27 35.27
CA THR A 322 -11.30 15.84 34.87
C THR A 322 -11.10 17.17 34.15
N SER A 323 -12.20 17.84 33.77
CA SER A 323 -12.13 19.19 33.21
C SER A 323 -11.60 20.23 34.22
N ALA A 324 -11.76 20.00 35.52
CA ALA A 324 -11.21 20.90 36.56
C ALA A 324 -9.68 20.88 36.57
N SER A 325 -9.07 19.73 36.27
CA SER A 325 -7.61 19.55 36.13
C SER A 325 -6.99 20.48 35.08
N MET A 326 -7.76 20.89 34.07
CA MET A 326 -7.26 21.77 32.99
C MET A 326 -6.85 23.15 33.52
N THR A 327 -7.48 23.64 34.59
CA THR A 327 -7.10 24.89 35.25
C THR A 327 -5.67 24.83 35.79
N ALA A 328 -5.29 23.69 36.36
CA ALA A 328 -3.94 23.47 36.87
C ALA A 328 -2.91 23.37 35.73
N ILE A 329 -3.24 22.62 34.67
CA ILE A 329 -2.38 22.45 33.49
C ILE A 329 -2.18 23.78 32.73
N SER A 330 -3.20 24.62 32.69
CA SER A 330 -3.12 25.95 32.05
C SER A 330 -2.10 26.89 32.70
N ASN A 331 -1.68 26.62 33.95
CA ASN A 331 -0.64 27.41 34.62
C ASN A 331 0.78 27.08 34.10
N SER A 332 0.95 25.97 33.40
CA SER A 332 2.23 25.53 32.82
C SER A 332 2.45 26.17 31.44
N SER A 333 2.74 27.47 31.39
CA SER A 333 2.85 28.21 30.12
C SER A 333 3.98 27.73 29.19
N SER A 334 4.96 27.01 29.74
CA SER A 334 6.09 26.41 29.00
C SER A 334 5.80 25.02 28.42
N LEU A 335 4.57 24.51 28.59
CA LEU A 335 4.20 23.16 28.18
C LEU A 335 4.27 23.01 26.65
N LYS A 336 5.05 22.04 26.18
CA LYS A 336 5.24 21.70 24.77
C LYS A 336 4.51 20.41 24.40
N VAL A 337 4.44 19.44 25.32
CA VAL A 337 3.83 18.13 25.08
C VAL A 337 2.84 17.80 26.20
N LEU A 338 1.60 17.47 25.82
CA LEU A 338 0.53 17.03 26.71
C LEU A 338 -0.10 15.73 26.22
N GLU A 339 -0.04 14.68 27.03
CA GLU A 339 -0.62 13.36 26.71
C GLU A 339 -1.70 12.99 27.73
N LEU A 340 -2.94 12.85 27.28
CA LEU A 340 -4.15 12.63 28.10
C LEU A 340 -4.96 11.40 27.61
N ASP A 341 -4.28 10.41 27.02
CA ASP A 341 -4.92 9.24 26.43
C ASP A 341 -5.64 8.40 27.50
N ASN A 342 -6.83 7.87 27.19
CA ASN A 342 -7.63 6.98 28.03
C ASN A 342 -8.03 7.57 29.40
N CYS A 343 -8.18 8.90 29.51
CA CYS A 343 -8.77 9.55 30.68
C CYS A 343 -10.30 9.44 30.63
N SER A 344 -10.88 8.52 31.42
CA SER A 344 -12.28 8.10 31.32
C SER A 344 -13.29 9.13 31.86
N LEU A 345 -12.87 10.01 32.78
CA LEU A 345 -13.71 11.05 33.38
C LEU A 345 -13.53 12.43 32.72
N LEU A 346 -12.61 12.57 31.76
CA LEU A 346 -12.36 13.82 31.06
C LEU A 346 -13.54 14.15 30.13
N THR A 347 -14.21 15.27 30.39
CA THR A 347 -15.36 15.75 29.60
C THR A 347 -14.98 16.90 28.68
N SER A 348 -14.21 17.87 29.14
CA SER A 348 -13.80 19.01 28.32
C SER A 348 -12.34 19.42 28.55
N VAL A 349 -11.72 19.92 27.49
CA VAL A 349 -10.35 20.45 27.49
C VAL A 349 -10.41 21.86 26.94
N CYS A 350 -10.20 22.85 27.80
CA CYS A 350 -10.09 24.26 27.42
C CYS A 350 -8.74 24.78 27.88
N LEU A 351 -7.82 25.02 26.95
CA LEU A 351 -6.43 25.37 27.24
C LEU A 351 -5.93 26.51 26.34
N ASP A 352 -5.31 27.52 26.95
CA ASP A 352 -4.51 28.54 26.28
C ASP A 352 -3.04 28.33 26.63
N LEU A 353 -2.30 27.70 25.72
CA LEU A 353 -0.91 27.29 25.93
C LEU A 353 -0.07 27.72 24.72
N PRO A 354 0.65 28.87 24.79
CA PRO A 354 1.30 29.48 23.62
C PRO A 354 2.48 28.67 23.07
N HIS A 355 3.01 27.73 23.85
CA HIS A 355 4.17 26.90 23.47
C HIS A 355 3.83 25.44 23.21
N LEU A 356 2.56 25.05 23.30
CA LEU A 356 2.14 23.68 23.05
C LEU A 356 2.41 23.30 21.59
N GLN A 357 3.13 22.21 21.39
CA GLN A 357 3.49 21.68 20.07
C GLN A 357 2.69 20.42 19.77
N ASN A 358 2.52 19.55 20.77
CA ASN A 358 1.91 18.23 20.61
C ASN A 358 0.87 17.97 21.70
N ILE A 359 -0.33 17.57 21.27
CA ILE A 359 -1.39 17.09 22.18
C ILE A 359 -1.94 15.74 21.71
N ARG A 360 -2.12 14.83 22.65
CA ARG A 360 -2.68 13.49 22.41
C ARG A 360 -3.90 13.24 23.32
N LEU A 361 -5.02 12.89 22.69
CA LEU A 361 -6.31 12.59 23.30
C LEU A 361 -6.93 11.38 22.58
N VAL A 362 -6.52 10.18 22.98
CA VAL A 362 -6.95 8.93 22.35
C VAL A 362 -7.78 8.09 23.34
N HIS A 363 -8.92 7.53 22.92
CA HIS A 363 -9.80 6.69 23.76
C HIS A 363 -10.48 7.41 24.95
N CYS A 364 -10.75 8.71 24.85
CA CYS A 364 -11.46 9.46 25.90
C CYS A 364 -12.98 9.35 25.71
N ARG A 365 -13.62 8.41 26.43
CA ARG A 365 -15.02 8.03 26.17
C ARG A 365 -16.07 9.10 26.47
N LYS A 366 -15.85 9.96 27.47
CA LYS A 366 -16.79 11.02 27.89
C LYS A 366 -16.43 12.40 27.34
N PHE A 367 -15.40 12.48 26.51
CA PHE A 367 -14.83 13.74 26.05
C PHE A 367 -15.73 14.38 25.00
N SER A 368 -16.31 15.55 25.30
CA SER A 368 -17.33 16.23 24.50
C SER A 368 -16.86 17.53 23.84
N ASP A 369 -15.97 18.29 24.47
CA ASP A 369 -15.60 19.63 24.00
C ASP A 369 -14.08 19.85 24.08
N LEU A 370 -13.47 20.22 22.95
CA LEU A 370 -12.07 20.64 22.83
C LEU A 370 -12.00 22.10 22.41
N SER A 371 -11.32 22.93 23.21
CA SER A 371 -10.97 24.31 22.87
C SER A 371 -9.48 24.52 23.15
N LEU A 372 -8.69 24.73 22.10
CA LEU A 372 -7.24 24.86 22.21
C LEU A 372 -6.73 26.09 21.46
N GLN A 373 -6.07 26.97 22.19
CA GLN A 373 -5.38 28.12 21.64
C GLN A 373 -3.87 27.92 21.81
N SER A 374 -3.16 27.77 20.69
CA SER A 374 -1.71 27.63 20.69
C SER A 374 -1.07 28.00 19.37
N VAL A 375 -0.24 29.05 19.38
CA VAL A 375 0.45 29.55 18.19
C VAL A 375 1.50 28.59 17.64
N LYS A 376 2.00 27.64 18.46
CA LYS A 376 3.06 26.70 18.08
C LYS A 376 2.59 25.25 17.84
N LEU A 377 1.28 25.00 17.86
CA LEU A 377 0.75 23.64 17.69
C LEU A 377 1.16 23.07 16.33
N SER A 378 1.92 21.97 16.36
CA SER A 378 2.39 21.26 15.17
C SER A 378 1.65 19.95 14.95
N SER A 379 1.23 19.28 16.04
CA SER A 379 0.58 17.97 15.96
C SER A 379 -0.56 17.86 16.98
N ILE A 380 -1.70 17.38 16.49
CA ILE A 380 -2.85 17.01 17.30
C ILE A 380 -3.27 15.59 16.92
N MET A 381 -3.41 14.73 17.92
CA MET A 381 -3.94 13.38 17.75
C MET A 381 -5.18 13.22 18.61
N VAL A 382 -6.35 13.22 17.97
CA VAL A 382 -7.63 12.90 18.60
C VAL A 382 -8.24 11.73 17.85
N SER A 383 -8.49 10.62 18.55
CA SER A 383 -9.06 9.43 17.93
C SER A 383 -9.85 8.59 18.93
N ASN A 384 -10.93 7.98 18.44
CA ASN A 384 -11.80 7.12 19.24
C ASN A 384 -12.39 7.83 20.48
N CYS A 385 -12.95 9.02 20.26
CA CYS A 385 -13.63 9.83 21.27
C CYS A 385 -15.11 9.98 20.86
N PRO A 386 -15.96 8.96 21.09
CA PRO A 386 -17.28 8.88 20.49
C PRO A 386 -18.24 10.00 20.93
N SER A 387 -18.03 10.60 22.11
CA SER A 387 -18.84 11.71 22.62
C SER A 387 -18.37 13.09 22.18
N LEU A 388 -17.31 13.21 21.37
CA LEU A 388 -16.72 14.50 21.00
C LEU A 388 -17.66 15.26 20.06
N HIS A 389 -18.24 16.35 20.56
CA HIS A 389 -19.25 17.13 19.85
C HIS A 389 -18.70 18.42 19.24
N ARG A 390 -17.77 19.09 19.94
CA ARG A 390 -17.25 20.40 19.52
C ARG A 390 -15.74 20.46 19.57
N ILE A 391 -15.14 21.01 18.52
CA ILE A 391 -13.71 21.28 18.44
C ILE A 391 -13.50 22.73 18.01
N ASN A 392 -12.72 23.47 18.78
CA ASN A 392 -12.26 24.81 18.50
C ASN A 392 -10.73 24.84 18.58
N ILE A 393 -10.05 25.12 17.47
CA ILE A 393 -8.58 25.15 17.42
C ILE A 393 -8.09 26.43 16.74
N THR A 394 -7.21 27.15 17.44
CA THR A 394 -6.51 28.31 16.90
C THR A 394 -5.01 28.05 16.93
N SER A 395 -4.36 27.99 15.75
CA SER A 395 -2.92 27.77 15.64
C SER A 395 -2.29 28.29 14.34
N ASN A 396 -1.06 28.79 14.40
CA ASN A 396 -0.35 29.32 13.24
C ASN A 396 0.53 28.29 12.52
N LEU A 397 0.88 27.17 13.16
CA LEU A 397 1.83 26.19 12.61
C LEU A 397 1.21 24.84 12.23
N LEU A 398 -0.07 24.63 12.54
CA LEU A 398 -0.75 23.36 12.25
C LEU A 398 -0.93 23.20 10.73
N GLN A 399 -0.24 22.24 10.14
CA GLN A 399 -0.31 21.95 8.71
C GLN A 399 -1.27 20.81 8.36
N LYS A 400 -1.47 19.87 9.29
CA LYS A 400 -2.28 18.68 9.08
C LYS A 400 -3.18 18.41 10.28
N LEU A 401 -4.46 18.19 10.02
CA LEU A 401 -5.46 17.82 11.01
C LEU A 401 -6.10 16.49 10.62
N VAL A 402 -6.00 15.49 11.48
CA VAL A 402 -6.60 14.17 11.27
C VAL A 402 -7.50 13.85 12.45
N LEU A 403 -8.81 13.79 12.20
CA LEU A 403 -9.84 13.47 13.18
C LEU A 403 -10.70 12.35 12.60
N LYS A 404 -10.27 11.11 12.77
CA LYS A 404 -11.01 9.94 12.27
C LYS A 404 -11.94 9.39 13.33
N LYS A 405 -13.07 8.83 12.90
CA LYS A 405 -14.02 8.09 13.76
C LYS A 405 -14.54 8.92 14.93
N GLN A 406 -15.08 10.09 14.61
CA GLN A 406 -15.71 10.99 15.58
C GLN A 406 -17.22 11.02 15.31
N GLU A 407 -17.92 9.96 15.71
CA GLU A 407 -19.34 9.73 15.42
C GLU A 407 -20.22 10.94 15.79
N SER A 408 -19.94 11.59 16.91
CA SER A 408 -20.76 12.69 17.45
C SER A 408 -20.30 14.11 17.08
N LEU A 409 -19.26 14.25 16.26
CA LEU A 409 -18.66 15.57 15.96
C LEU A 409 -19.61 16.38 15.08
N ALA A 410 -20.17 17.45 15.64
CA ALA A 410 -21.19 18.27 14.97
C ALA A 410 -20.70 19.68 14.64
N LYS A 411 -19.81 20.25 15.47
CA LYS A 411 -19.33 21.63 15.32
C LYS A 411 -17.82 21.69 15.33
N LEU A 412 -17.25 22.20 14.23
CA LEU A 412 -15.82 22.45 14.07
C LEU A 412 -15.60 23.95 13.85
N VAL A 413 -14.68 24.55 14.61
CA VAL A 413 -14.24 25.94 14.43
C VAL A 413 -12.73 25.92 14.36
N LEU A 414 -12.17 26.37 13.25
CA LEU A 414 -10.72 26.37 13.02
C LEU A 414 -10.26 27.75 12.61
N GLN A 415 -9.22 28.25 13.29
CA GLN A 415 -8.45 29.43 12.90
C GLN A 415 -6.99 29.01 12.71
N CYS A 416 -6.72 28.38 11.57
CA CYS A 416 -5.44 27.75 11.25
C CYS A 416 -4.93 28.18 9.85
N PRO A 417 -4.20 29.32 9.74
CA PRO A 417 -3.77 29.87 8.45
C PRO A 417 -2.83 28.97 7.65
N SER A 418 -2.08 28.09 8.31
CA SER A 418 -1.09 27.20 7.67
C SER A 418 -1.61 25.80 7.37
N LEU A 419 -2.90 25.53 7.63
CA LEU A 419 -3.51 24.21 7.47
C LEU A 419 -3.65 23.86 5.99
N GLN A 420 -3.09 22.72 5.59
CA GLN A 420 -3.07 22.25 4.20
C GLN A 420 -3.87 20.97 4.01
N ASP A 421 -3.82 20.04 4.98
CA ASP A 421 -4.45 18.73 4.88
C ASP A 421 -5.42 18.49 6.04
N VAL A 422 -6.67 18.17 5.71
CA VAL A 422 -7.70 17.84 6.70
C VAL A 422 -8.37 16.53 6.34
N ASP A 423 -8.41 15.62 7.32
CA ASP A 423 -9.06 14.31 7.18
C ASP A 423 -10.05 14.11 8.33
N LEU A 424 -11.35 14.13 8.00
CA LEU A 424 -12.48 13.93 8.91
C LEU A 424 -13.27 12.65 8.55
N THR A 425 -12.58 11.61 8.11
CA THR A 425 -13.21 10.32 7.76
C THR A 425 -14.02 9.74 8.93
N ASP A 426 -15.20 9.20 8.65
CA ASP A 426 -16.11 8.58 9.63
C ASP A 426 -16.58 9.57 10.74
N CYS A 427 -16.95 10.79 10.35
CA CYS A 427 -17.56 11.79 11.24
C CYS A 427 -19.04 11.95 10.90
N GLU A 428 -19.87 10.99 11.33
CA GLU A 428 -21.27 10.83 10.92
C GLU A 428 -22.16 12.03 11.23
N SER A 429 -21.94 12.72 12.35
CA SER A 429 -22.75 13.87 12.80
C SER A 429 -22.36 15.22 12.18
N LEU A 430 -21.39 15.27 11.26
CA LEU A 430 -20.97 16.54 10.65
C LEU A 430 -22.08 17.14 9.80
N THR A 431 -22.43 18.38 10.10
CA THR A 431 -23.46 19.14 9.39
C THR A 431 -22.85 19.99 8.27
N ASN A 432 -23.69 20.52 7.38
CA ASN A 432 -23.28 21.40 6.27
C ASN A 432 -22.51 22.66 6.73
N SER A 433 -22.57 23.03 8.01
CA SER A 433 -21.79 24.15 8.60
C SER A 433 -20.27 24.01 8.43
N ILE A 434 -19.78 22.78 8.24
CA ILE A 434 -18.37 22.51 7.94
C ILE A 434 -17.89 23.22 6.66
N CYS A 435 -18.81 23.48 5.73
CA CYS A 435 -18.50 24.17 4.48
C CYS A 435 -18.07 25.62 4.71
N GLU A 436 -18.63 26.30 5.71
CA GLU A 436 -18.27 27.68 6.06
C GLU A 436 -16.86 27.77 6.65
N VAL A 437 -16.41 26.71 7.33
CA VAL A 437 -15.09 26.64 7.98
C VAL A 437 -13.96 26.58 6.95
N PHE A 438 -14.18 25.85 5.85
CA PHE A 438 -13.17 25.57 4.82
C PHE A 438 -13.33 26.40 3.53
N SER A 439 -14.37 27.23 3.43
CA SER A 439 -14.55 28.17 2.30
C SER A 439 -13.71 29.45 2.47
N ASP A 440 -13.57 30.22 1.39
CA ASP A 440 -12.89 31.52 1.34
C ASP A 440 -13.58 32.50 2.31
N GLY A 441 -12.89 32.89 3.38
CA GLY A 441 -13.46 33.67 4.50
C GLY A 441 -13.57 32.88 5.81
N GLY A 442 -13.44 31.54 5.74
CA GLY A 442 -13.17 30.69 6.88
C GLY A 442 -11.76 30.87 7.43
N GLY A 443 -11.44 30.16 8.52
CA GLY A 443 -10.13 30.30 9.18
C GLY A 443 -8.99 29.46 8.60
N CYS A 444 -9.19 28.80 7.45
CA CYS A 444 -8.22 27.89 6.81
C CYS A 444 -7.92 28.25 5.33
N PRO A 445 -7.28 29.39 5.03
CA PRO A 445 -7.07 29.89 3.66
C PRO A 445 -6.12 29.06 2.78
N MET A 446 -5.22 28.26 3.35
CA MET A 446 -4.18 27.50 2.61
C MET A 446 -4.54 26.01 2.40
N LEU A 447 -5.80 25.63 2.59
CA LEU A 447 -6.25 24.25 2.50
C LEU A 447 -6.08 23.69 1.09
N LYS A 448 -5.35 22.58 0.96
CA LYS A 448 -5.10 21.89 -0.32
C LYS A 448 -5.90 20.60 -0.44
N SER A 449 -6.04 19.84 0.64
CA SER A 449 -6.72 18.55 0.66
C SER A 449 -7.75 18.49 1.78
N LEU A 450 -8.96 18.08 1.43
CA LEU A 450 -10.06 17.85 2.36
C LEU A 450 -10.69 16.48 2.10
N VAL A 451 -10.71 15.64 3.14
CA VAL A 451 -11.34 14.32 3.13
C VAL A 451 -12.51 14.32 4.11
N LEU A 452 -13.71 14.10 3.58
CA LEU A 452 -14.98 14.06 4.30
C LEU A 452 -15.71 12.74 3.98
N ASP A 453 -15.00 11.62 4.01
CA ASP A 453 -15.55 10.32 3.66
C ASP A 453 -16.47 9.79 4.77
N ASN A 454 -17.53 9.07 4.37
CA ASN A 454 -18.56 8.48 5.24
C ASN A 454 -19.23 9.47 6.22
N CYS A 455 -19.39 10.73 5.80
CA CYS A 455 -20.09 11.75 6.59
C CYS A 455 -21.59 11.74 6.26
N GLU A 456 -22.37 10.90 6.97
CA GLU A 456 -23.78 10.63 6.65
C GLU A 456 -24.74 11.80 6.89
N SER A 457 -24.38 12.80 7.70
CA SER A 457 -25.25 13.96 7.96
C SER A 457 -25.11 15.10 6.94
N LEU A 458 -24.18 14.99 5.97
CA LEU A 458 -24.01 15.98 4.91
C LEU A 458 -25.11 15.82 3.84
N THR A 459 -25.84 16.91 3.59
CA THR A 459 -27.00 16.91 2.67
C THR A 459 -26.83 17.89 1.52
N ALA A 460 -26.42 19.12 1.82
CA ALA A 460 -26.22 20.19 0.84
C ALA A 460 -24.83 20.78 1.03
N VAL A 461 -23.87 20.32 0.24
CA VAL A 461 -22.46 20.69 0.33
C VAL A 461 -22.18 21.83 -0.63
N ARG A 462 -21.76 22.99 -0.12
CA ARG A 462 -21.38 24.16 -0.91
C ARG A 462 -19.98 24.61 -0.53
N PHE A 463 -19.00 24.45 -1.42
CA PHE A 463 -17.65 24.96 -1.19
C PHE A 463 -17.33 26.10 -2.15
N CYS A 464 -16.87 27.22 -1.60
CA CYS A 464 -16.27 28.30 -2.35
C CYS A 464 -14.83 28.43 -1.84
N SER A 465 -13.84 27.86 -2.54
CA SER A 465 -12.45 27.87 -2.07
C SER A 465 -11.47 28.06 -3.22
N SER A 466 -10.61 29.07 -3.08
CA SER A 466 -9.56 29.41 -4.03
C SER A 466 -8.31 28.54 -3.89
N SER A 467 -8.12 27.84 -2.77
CA SER A 467 -6.90 27.05 -2.48
C SER A 467 -7.08 25.54 -2.59
N LEU A 468 -8.32 25.04 -2.46
CA LEU A 468 -8.60 23.60 -2.43
C LEU A 468 -8.22 22.93 -3.76
N GLY A 469 -7.33 21.93 -3.69
CA GLY A 469 -6.84 21.14 -4.83
C GLY A 469 -7.44 19.73 -4.91
N SER A 470 -7.83 19.14 -3.77
CA SER A 470 -8.42 17.80 -3.70
C SER A 470 -9.57 17.75 -2.71
N LEU A 471 -10.68 17.13 -3.11
CA LEU A 471 -11.85 16.88 -2.25
C LEU A 471 -12.30 15.42 -2.36
N SER A 472 -12.49 14.76 -1.22
CA SER A 472 -13.06 13.41 -1.14
C SER A 472 -14.35 13.43 -0.31
N LEU A 473 -15.42 12.88 -0.89
CA LEU A 473 -16.75 12.73 -0.28
C LEU A 473 -17.24 11.27 -0.45
N VAL A 474 -16.33 10.31 -0.40
CA VAL A 474 -16.65 8.90 -0.68
C VAL A 474 -17.58 8.36 0.40
N GLY A 475 -18.64 7.65 0.00
CA GLY A 475 -19.61 7.03 0.90
C GLY A 475 -20.60 8.01 1.54
N CYS A 476 -20.63 9.28 1.14
CA CYS A 476 -21.57 10.28 1.65
C CYS A 476 -22.96 10.14 1.01
N ARG A 477 -23.72 9.13 1.44
CA ARG A 477 -24.99 8.72 0.82
C ARG A 477 -26.13 9.73 0.95
N ALA A 478 -26.09 10.66 1.91
CA ALA A 478 -27.18 11.60 2.17
C ALA A 478 -27.07 12.91 1.37
N ILE A 479 -25.98 13.11 0.61
CA ILE A 479 -25.79 14.32 -0.19
C ILE A 479 -26.80 14.31 -1.34
N THR A 480 -27.65 15.34 -1.39
CA THR A 480 -28.62 15.58 -2.47
C THR A 480 -28.20 16.74 -3.38
N SER A 481 -27.43 17.70 -2.85
CA SER A 481 -27.00 18.88 -3.59
C SER A 481 -25.51 19.14 -3.37
N LEU A 482 -24.74 19.25 -4.46
CA LEU A 482 -23.32 19.54 -4.45
C LEU A 482 -23.01 20.79 -5.29
N GLU A 483 -22.48 21.83 -4.68
CA GLU A 483 -22.09 23.08 -5.34
C GLU A 483 -20.62 23.39 -5.07
N LEU A 484 -19.76 23.30 -6.07
CA LEU A 484 -18.32 23.57 -5.97
C LEU A 484 -17.93 24.77 -6.83
N GLN A 485 -17.43 25.81 -6.18
CA GLN A 485 -16.81 26.99 -6.77
C GLN A 485 -15.33 27.02 -6.34
N CYS A 486 -14.53 26.15 -6.97
CA CYS A 486 -13.14 25.92 -6.59
C CYS A 486 -12.22 25.91 -7.82
N PRO A 487 -11.66 27.06 -8.23
CA PRO A 487 -10.95 27.18 -9.51
C PRO A 487 -9.64 26.38 -9.58
N ASN A 488 -9.03 26.04 -8.44
CA ASN A 488 -7.80 25.25 -8.35
C ASN A 488 -8.04 23.77 -8.02
N LEU A 489 -9.30 23.32 -7.95
CA LEU A 489 -9.64 21.95 -7.64
C LEU A 489 -9.26 21.03 -8.81
N GLU A 490 -8.33 20.11 -8.59
CA GLU A 490 -7.81 19.19 -9.60
C GLU A 490 -8.46 17.80 -9.51
N GLN A 491 -8.84 17.37 -8.30
CA GLN A 491 -9.39 16.04 -8.03
C GLN A 491 -10.62 16.08 -7.12
N VAL A 492 -11.65 15.32 -7.50
CA VAL A 492 -12.88 15.12 -6.72
C VAL A 492 -13.25 13.65 -6.77
N SER A 493 -13.54 13.05 -5.61
CA SER A 493 -14.02 11.67 -5.49
C SER A 493 -15.42 11.64 -4.87
N LEU A 494 -16.39 11.07 -5.59
CA LEU A 494 -17.82 11.03 -5.21
C LEU A 494 -18.39 9.61 -5.16
N ASP A 495 -17.53 8.59 -5.10
CA ASP A 495 -17.97 7.19 -5.11
C ASP A 495 -18.93 6.90 -3.95
N GLY A 496 -20.11 6.34 -4.26
CA GLY A 496 -21.15 6.03 -3.26
C GLY A 496 -22.09 7.19 -2.90
N CYS A 497 -22.05 8.31 -3.63
CA CYS A 497 -23.01 9.42 -3.52
C CYS A 497 -24.32 9.13 -4.31
N ASP A 498 -24.99 8.01 -4.01
CA ASP A 498 -26.10 7.48 -4.82
C ASP A 498 -27.38 8.35 -4.80
N HIS A 499 -27.52 9.25 -3.83
CA HIS A 499 -28.68 10.14 -3.66
C HIS A 499 -28.49 11.55 -4.23
N LEU A 500 -27.38 11.81 -4.91
CA LEU A 500 -27.11 13.12 -5.48
C LEU A 500 -28.16 13.46 -6.54
N GLU A 501 -28.90 14.56 -6.35
CA GLU A 501 -29.95 15.03 -7.25
C GLU A 501 -29.48 16.20 -8.12
N ARG A 502 -28.65 17.09 -7.56
CA ARG A 502 -28.11 18.27 -8.26
C ARG A 502 -26.62 18.42 -8.02
N ALA A 503 -25.86 18.61 -9.09
CA ALA A 503 -24.43 18.87 -9.03
C ALA A 503 -24.04 20.10 -9.87
N SER A 504 -23.39 21.08 -9.26
CA SER A 504 -22.91 22.29 -9.92
C SER A 504 -21.43 22.49 -9.64
N PHE A 505 -20.62 22.53 -10.68
CA PHE A 505 -19.19 22.78 -10.63
C PHE A 505 -18.87 24.03 -11.45
N SER A 506 -18.72 25.20 -10.83
CA SER A 506 -18.55 26.46 -11.57
C SER A 506 -17.84 27.57 -10.79
N PRO A 507 -16.66 28.05 -11.24
CA PRO A 507 -15.69 27.38 -12.12
C PRO A 507 -14.80 26.40 -11.34
N VAL A 508 -14.37 25.31 -11.98
CA VAL A 508 -13.45 24.32 -11.39
C VAL A 508 -12.24 24.01 -12.27
N GLY A 509 -11.12 23.65 -11.64
CA GLY A 509 -9.84 23.34 -12.29
C GLY A 509 -9.65 21.89 -12.73
N LEU A 510 -10.71 21.08 -12.69
CA LEU A 510 -10.66 19.62 -12.85
C LEU A 510 -10.11 19.20 -14.22
N ARG A 511 -9.29 18.13 -14.23
CA ARG A 511 -8.83 17.46 -15.46
C ARG A 511 -9.72 16.28 -15.84
N SER A 512 -10.21 15.57 -14.84
CA SER A 512 -11.12 14.43 -15.02
C SER A 512 -12.18 14.47 -13.95
N LEU A 513 -13.41 14.12 -14.31
CA LEU A 513 -14.50 13.94 -13.36
C LEU A 513 -15.18 12.61 -13.61
N ASN A 514 -15.23 11.79 -12.57
CA ASN A 514 -16.06 10.59 -12.52
C ASN A 514 -17.11 10.80 -11.43
N LEU A 515 -18.37 10.89 -11.83
CA LEU A 515 -19.48 11.02 -10.88
C LEU A 515 -19.88 9.68 -10.25
N GLY A 516 -19.31 8.56 -10.70
CA GLY A 516 -19.76 7.23 -10.31
C GLY A 516 -21.19 6.96 -10.78
N ILE A 517 -21.84 5.97 -10.18
CA ILE A 517 -23.22 5.61 -10.47
C ILE A 517 -24.15 6.48 -9.60
N CYS A 518 -24.55 7.65 -10.11
CA CYS A 518 -25.53 8.53 -9.46
C CYS A 518 -26.91 8.44 -10.15
N PRO A 519 -27.75 7.45 -9.81
CA PRO A 519 -29.00 7.20 -10.54
C PRO A 519 -30.06 8.29 -10.34
N LYS A 520 -29.99 9.05 -9.25
CA LYS A 520 -30.94 10.13 -8.89
C LYS A 520 -30.52 11.51 -9.40
N LEU A 521 -29.38 11.64 -10.07
CA LEU A 521 -28.88 12.92 -10.56
C LEU A 521 -29.78 13.42 -11.68
N ASN A 522 -30.45 14.55 -11.46
CA ASN A 522 -31.38 15.16 -12.41
C ASN A 522 -30.76 16.37 -13.14
N GLU A 523 -29.99 17.18 -12.41
CA GLU A 523 -29.38 18.42 -12.92
C GLU A 523 -27.86 18.39 -12.74
N LEU A 524 -27.12 18.62 -13.83
CA LEU A 524 -25.66 18.77 -13.84
C LEU A 524 -25.25 20.07 -14.52
N LYS A 525 -24.56 20.96 -13.78
CA LYS A 525 -23.91 22.14 -14.35
C LYS A 525 -22.40 22.01 -14.17
N LEU A 526 -21.64 22.11 -15.26
CA LEU A 526 -20.20 21.91 -15.25
C LEU A 526 -19.50 22.97 -16.11
N GLU A 527 -18.68 23.79 -15.47
CA GLU A 527 -17.81 24.77 -16.11
C GLU A 527 -16.35 24.48 -15.71
N ALA A 528 -15.65 23.75 -16.57
CA ALA A 528 -14.31 23.26 -16.31
C ALA A 528 -13.40 23.50 -17.54
N PRO A 529 -12.67 24.63 -17.61
CA PRO A 529 -11.89 25.00 -18.80
C PRO A 529 -10.68 24.09 -19.07
N ARG A 530 -10.28 23.25 -18.11
CA ARG A 530 -9.11 22.36 -18.17
C ARG A 530 -9.47 20.87 -18.22
N MET A 531 -10.75 20.52 -18.33
CA MET A 531 -11.19 19.13 -18.30
C MET A 531 -10.92 18.41 -19.62
N ASP A 532 -10.33 17.22 -19.52
CA ASP A 532 -10.00 16.34 -20.65
C ASP A 532 -10.96 15.13 -20.73
N LEU A 533 -11.43 14.61 -19.58
CA LEU A 533 -12.27 13.40 -19.46
C LEU A 533 -13.49 13.62 -18.54
N LEU A 534 -14.67 13.22 -18.99
CA LEU A 534 -15.91 13.24 -18.20
C LEU A 534 -16.62 11.88 -18.27
N GLU A 535 -16.86 11.26 -17.11
CA GLU A 535 -17.60 10.01 -16.96
C GLU A 535 -18.90 10.22 -16.15
N LEU A 536 -20.04 9.98 -16.81
CA LEU A 536 -21.41 10.10 -16.31
C LEU A 536 -22.13 8.73 -16.29
N LYS A 537 -21.38 7.64 -16.14
CA LYS A 537 -21.90 6.27 -16.25
C LYS A 537 -22.99 6.00 -15.20
N GLY A 538 -24.17 5.60 -15.65
CA GLY A 538 -25.26 5.23 -14.74
C GLY A 538 -26.01 6.42 -14.14
N CYS A 539 -25.85 7.63 -14.68
CA CYS A 539 -26.67 8.80 -14.37
C CYS A 539 -28.05 8.74 -15.04
N GLY A 540 -28.84 7.71 -14.72
CA GLY A 540 -30.11 7.41 -15.41
C GLY A 540 -31.17 8.51 -15.30
N GLY A 541 -31.19 9.27 -14.20
CA GLY A 541 -32.11 10.39 -13.98
C GLY A 541 -31.74 11.70 -14.69
N LEU A 542 -30.58 11.78 -15.36
CA LEU A 542 -30.04 13.04 -15.84
C LEU A 542 -30.89 13.59 -16.99
N SER A 543 -31.65 14.65 -16.70
CA SER A 543 -32.54 15.31 -17.66
C SER A 543 -32.00 16.65 -18.15
N GLU A 544 -31.31 17.37 -17.29
CA GLU A 544 -30.74 18.69 -17.59
C GLU A 544 -29.22 18.67 -17.34
N ALA A 545 -28.42 18.77 -18.39
CA ALA A 545 -26.99 18.96 -18.26
C ALA A 545 -26.49 20.17 -19.07
N ALA A 546 -25.77 21.06 -18.39
CA ALA A 546 -25.08 22.20 -18.97
C ALA A 546 -23.56 21.98 -18.82
N ILE A 547 -22.94 21.40 -19.85
CA ILE A 547 -21.52 21.05 -19.86
C ILE A 547 -20.75 22.05 -20.72
N ASN A 548 -19.96 22.91 -20.08
CA ASN A 548 -19.09 23.88 -20.71
C ASN A 548 -17.61 23.53 -20.44
N CYS A 549 -17.06 22.67 -21.29
CA CYS A 549 -15.69 22.14 -21.18
C CYS A 549 -14.98 22.24 -22.54
N PRO A 550 -14.36 23.39 -22.89
CA PRO A 550 -13.81 23.62 -24.23
C PRO A 550 -12.65 22.70 -24.63
N ARG A 551 -12.02 22.02 -23.66
CA ARG A 551 -10.90 21.09 -23.86
C ARG A 551 -11.29 19.61 -23.76
N LEU A 552 -12.57 19.30 -23.55
CA LEU A 552 -13.03 17.93 -23.33
C LEU A 552 -12.75 17.06 -24.57
N THR A 553 -12.04 15.95 -24.35
CA THR A 553 -11.65 14.99 -25.41
C THR A 553 -12.47 13.71 -25.36
N SER A 554 -12.90 13.29 -24.18
CA SER A 554 -13.67 12.06 -24.00
C SER A 554 -14.87 12.29 -23.07
N LEU A 555 -16.04 11.89 -23.55
CA LEU A 555 -17.30 11.92 -22.81
C LEU A 555 -17.93 10.53 -22.82
N ASP A 556 -18.14 9.97 -21.64
CA ASP A 556 -18.90 8.74 -21.46
C ASP A 556 -20.19 9.03 -20.69
N ALA A 557 -21.32 8.98 -21.37
CA ALA A 557 -22.65 9.13 -20.80
C ALA A 557 -23.47 7.83 -20.93
N SER A 558 -22.81 6.68 -20.77
CA SER A 558 -23.48 5.38 -20.81
C SER A 558 -24.55 5.25 -19.73
N PHE A 559 -25.68 4.64 -20.08
CA PHE A 559 -26.85 4.41 -19.22
C PHE A 559 -27.55 5.70 -18.73
N CYS A 560 -27.40 6.81 -19.46
CA CYS A 560 -28.14 8.05 -19.20
C CYS A 560 -29.52 8.01 -19.88
N GLY A 561 -30.47 7.36 -19.21
CA GLY A 561 -31.82 7.09 -19.72
C GLY A 561 -32.63 8.31 -20.16
N GLN A 562 -32.49 9.43 -19.45
CA GLN A 562 -33.29 10.65 -19.65
C GLN A 562 -32.55 11.77 -20.40
N LEU A 563 -31.34 11.50 -20.91
CA LEU A 563 -30.55 12.48 -21.64
C LEU A 563 -31.22 12.82 -22.98
N LYS A 564 -31.74 14.05 -23.12
CA LYS A 564 -32.46 14.52 -24.31
C LYS A 564 -31.54 15.13 -25.36
N ASP A 565 -32.05 15.24 -26.58
CA ASP A 565 -31.36 15.86 -27.73
C ASP A 565 -30.91 17.30 -27.48
N GLU A 566 -31.71 18.11 -26.77
CA GLU A 566 -31.35 19.48 -26.42
C GLU A 566 -30.05 19.54 -25.60
N CYS A 567 -29.91 18.63 -24.62
CA CYS A 567 -28.73 18.52 -23.77
C CYS A 567 -27.49 18.11 -24.57
N LEU A 568 -27.64 17.14 -25.48
CA LEU A 568 -26.55 16.71 -26.35
C LEU A 568 -26.13 17.87 -27.27
N SER A 569 -27.08 18.60 -27.85
CA SER A 569 -26.81 19.73 -28.74
C SER A 569 -26.09 20.89 -28.06
N ALA A 570 -26.45 21.20 -26.80
CA ALA A 570 -25.75 22.19 -26.01
C ALA A 570 -24.31 21.74 -25.69
N THR A 571 -24.15 20.45 -25.33
CA THR A 571 -22.84 19.87 -25.00
C THR A 571 -21.90 19.87 -26.20
N THR A 572 -22.37 19.46 -27.38
CA THR A 572 -21.57 19.42 -28.61
C THR A 572 -21.21 20.82 -29.12
N ALA A 573 -22.07 21.82 -28.89
CA ALA A 573 -21.77 23.22 -29.20
C ALA A 573 -20.70 23.82 -28.27
N SER A 574 -20.72 23.48 -26.98
CA SER A 574 -19.77 23.99 -25.99
C SER A 574 -18.44 23.22 -25.93
N CYS A 575 -18.40 21.97 -26.41
CA CYS A 575 -17.24 21.08 -26.32
C CYS A 575 -16.76 20.59 -27.72
N PRO A 576 -16.17 21.45 -28.56
CA PRO A 576 -15.86 21.11 -29.96
C PRO A 576 -14.64 20.17 -30.14
N GLN A 577 -13.90 19.86 -29.08
CA GLN A 577 -12.67 19.04 -29.13
C GLN A 577 -12.90 17.56 -28.81
N ILE A 578 -14.15 17.11 -28.66
CA ILE A 578 -14.46 15.71 -28.31
C ILE A 578 -13.99 14.77 -29.44
N GLU A 579 -13.15 13.80 -29.07
CA GLU A 579 -12.63 12.73 -29.94
C GLU A 579 -13.34 11.39 -29.68
N SER A 580 -13.81 11.16 -28.46
CA SER A 580 -14.52 9.94 -28.05
C SER A 580 -15.84 10.27 -27.36
N LEU A 581 -16.94 9.79 -27.93
CA LEU A 581 -18.29 9.97 -27.40
C LEU A 581 -18.98 8.61 -27.22
N ILE A 582 -19.30 8.27 -25.97
CA ILE A 582 -19.96 7.00 -25.62
C ILE A 582 -21.37 7.31 -25.10
N LEU A 583 -22.39 6.88 -25.82
CA LEU A 583 -23.82 7.07 -25.54
C LEU A 583 -24.55 5.71 -25.49
N MET A 584 -23.91 4.73 -24.87
CA MET A 584 -24.47 3.39 -24.74
C MET A 584 -25.74 3.41 -23.89
N SER A 585 -26.81 2.75 -24.33
CA SER A 585 -28.08 2.66 -23.60
C SER A 585 -28.71 4.01 -23.25
N CYS A 586 -28.64 4.98 -24.18
CA CYS A 586 -29.31 6.28 -24.10
C CYS A 586 -30.55 6.33 -25.02
N PRO A 587 -31.73 5.84 -24.58
CA PRO A 587 -32.92 5.68 -25.42
C PRO A 587 -33.58 7.00 -25.83
N SER A 588 -33.33 8.10 -25.09
CA SER A 588 -33.90 9.42 -25.36
C SER A 588 -33.13 10.22 -26.41
N VAL A 589 -31.98 9.74 -26.88
CA VAL A 589 -31.22 10.38 -27.95
C VAL A 589 -31.81 9.99 -29.30
N GLY A 590 -32.28 10.99 -30.05
CA GLY A 590 -32.91 10.87 -31.36
C GLY A 590 -32.08 11.49 -32.48
N SER A 591 -32.72 11.71 -33.63
CA SER A 591 -32.05 12.24 -34.84
C SER A 591 -31.58 13.68 -34.70
N GLU A 592 -32.31 14.53 -33.98
CA GLU A 592 -31.94 15.93 -33.76
C GLU A 592 -30.66 16.03 -32.91
N GLY A 593 -30.56 15.19 -31.88
CA GLY A 593 -29.37 15.06 -31.05
C GLY A 593 -28.15 14.62 -31.87
N LEU A 594 -28.31 13.61 -32.73
CA LEU A 594 -27.26 13.14 -33.62
C LEU A 594 -26.84 14.18 -34.67
N TYR A 595 -27.77 15.02 -35.15
CA TYR A 595 -27.44 16.11 -36.09
C TYR A 595 -26.51 17.16 -35.48
N SER A 596 -26.53 17.31 -34.15
CA SER A 596 -25.62 18.21 -33.44
C SER A 596 -24.15 17.76 -33.47
N LEU A 597 -23.88 16.49 -33.80
CA LEU A 597 -22.51 15.96 -33.91
C LEU A 597 -21.69 16.64 -35.01
N ARG A 598 -22.32 17.37 -35.94
CA ARG A 598 -21.62 18.21 -36.94
C ARG A 598 -20.67 19.24 -36.32
N CYS A 599 -20.90 19.62 -35.06
CA CYS A 599 -20.03 20.53 -34.31
C CYS A 599 -18.71 19.85 -33.89
N LEU A 600 -18.65 18.51 -33.87
CA LEU A 600 -17.52 17.70 -33.40
C LEU A 600 -16.62 17.26 -34.56
N LEU A 601 -15.82 18.20 -35.09
CA LEU A 601 -14.97 17.96 -36.26
C LEU A 601 -13.84 16.93 -36.04
N LYS A 602 -13.53 16.60 -34.78
CA LYS A 602 -12.47 15.68 -34.38
C LYS A 602 -12.98 14.33 -33.87
N LEU A 603 -14.27 14.04 -33.99
CA LEU A 603 -14.84 12.81 -33.46
C LEU A 603 -14.26 11.57 -34.16
N VAL A 604 -13.60 10.71 -33.39
CA VAL A 604 -12.95 9.47 -33.85
C VAL A 604 -13.74 8.23 -33.43
N VAL A 605 -14.29 8.23 -32.22
CA VAL A 605 -15.00 7.10 -31.62
C VAL A 605 -16.42 7.51 -31.25
N LEU A 606 -17.40 6.75 -31.74
CA LEU A 606 -18.80 6.92 -31.40
C LEU A 606 -19.42 5.57 -31.04
N ASP A 607 -19.94 5.47 -29.82
CA ASP A 607 -20.67 4.28 -29.35
C ASP A 607 -22.14 4.63 -29.09
N LEU A 608 -23.03 4.03 -29.89
CA LEU A 608 -24.48 4.17 -29.81
C LEU A 608 -25.16 2.82 -29.49
N SER A 609 -24.43 1.89 -28.90
CA SER A 609 -24.93 0.55 -28.59
C SER A 609 -26.13 0.58 -27.64
N TYR A 610 -27.05 -0.37 -27.76
CA TYR A 610 -28.26 -0.52 -26.95
C TYR A 610 -29.22 0.69 -26.99
N THR A 611 -29.19 1.47 -28.08
CA THR A 611 -30.12 2.58 -28.30
C THR A 611 -31.33 2.15 -29.16
N PHE A 612 -32.35 3.01 -29.24
CA PHE A 612 -33.56 2.77 -30.04
C PHE A 612 -33.59 3.55 -31.37
N LEU A 613 -32.41 3.82 -31.92
CA LEU A 613 -32.26 4.59 -33.15
C LEU A 613 -32.88 3.84 -34.35
N MET A 614 -33.61 4.60 -35.17
CA MET A 614 -34.17 4.12 -36.46
C MET A 614 -33.42 4.68 -37.67
N ASN A 615 -32.78 5.84 -37.51
CA ASN A 615 -32.12 6.57 -38.59
C ASN A 615 -30.72 7.03 -38.17
N LEU A 616 -29.72 6.71 -38.99
CA LEU A 616 -28.31 7.10 -38.80
C LEU A 616 -27.82 8.15 -39.80
N GLN A 617 -28.68 8.63 -40.70
CA GLN A 617 -28.34 9.68 -41.67
C GLN A 617 -27.60 10.89 -41.05
N PRO A 618 -28.00 11.42 -39.88
CA PRO A 618 -27.29 12.55 -39.28
C PRO A 618 -25.83 12.24 -38.93
N VAL A 619 -25.51 10.99 -38.57
CA VAL A 619 -24.14 10.55 -38.27
C VAL A 619 -23.30 10.52 -39.54
N PHE A 620 -23.87 9.99 -40.63
CA PHE A 620 -23.20 9.88 -41.93
C PHE A 620 -22.87 11.25 -42.55
N GLU A 621 -23.78 12.23 -42.39
CA GLU A 621 -23.56 13.59 -42.86
C GLU A 621 -22.58 14.40 -41.99
N SER A 622 -22.52 14.09 -40.69
CA SER A 622 -21.80 14.90 -39.70
C SER A 622 -20.38 14.43 -39.38
N CYS A 623 -20.13 13.11 -39.36
CA CYS A 623 -18.96 12.53 -38.68
C CYS A 623 -17.88 11.99 -39.64
N ILE A 624 -17.43 12.79 -40.62
CA ILE A 624 -16.54 12.32 -41.70
C ILE A 624 -15.18 11.73 -41.25
N GLN A 625 -14.69 12.09 -40.05
CA GLN A 625 -13.40 11.62 -39.50
C GLN A 625 -13.54 10.37 -38.62
N LEU A 626 -14.76 9.84 -38.46
CA LEU A 626 -15.04 8.73 -37.55
C LEU A 626 -14.29 7.48 -37.98
N LYS A 627 -13.55 6.87 -37.03
CA LYS A 627 -12.82 5.62 -37.24
C LYS A 627 -13.48 4.42 -36.58
N VAL A 628 -14.19 4.62 -35.48
CA VAL A 628 -14.84 3.56 -34.72
C VAL A 628 -16.32 3.90 -34.53
N LEU A 629 -17.19 3.02 -35.00
CA LEU A 629 -18.64 3.11 -34.83
C LEU A 629 -19.17 1.83 -34.19
N LYS A 630 -19.79 1.95 -33.01
CA LYS A 630 -20.41 0.81 -32.32
C LYS A 630 -21.93 0.97 -32.25
N LEU A 631 -22.62 -0.06 -32.70
CA LEU A 631 -24.07 -0.13 -32.85
C LEU A 631 -24.58 -1.50 -32.35
N GLN A 632 -24.01 -2.00 -31.26
CA GLN A 632 -24.38 -3.30 -30.71
C GLN A 632 -25.83 -3.27 -30.21
N ALA A 633 -26.61 -4.31 -30.51
CA ALA A 633 -27.98 -4.54 -30.05
C ALA A 633 -28.99 -3.42 -30.38
N CYS A 634 -28.76 -2.64 -31.44
CA CYS A 634 -29.70 -1.64 -31.95
C CYS A 634 -30.83 -2.28 -32.77
N LYS A 635 -31.85 -2.82 -32.10
CA LYS A 635 -32.93 -3.65 -32.69
C LYS A 635 -33.82 -2.96 -33.73
N TYR A 636 -33.86 -1.62 -33.74
CA TYR A 636 -34.72 -0.85 -34.63
C TYR A 636 -34.02 -0.38 -35.90
N LEU A 637 -32.73 -0.68 -36.05
CA LEU A 637 -32.01 -0.42 -37.29
C LEU A 637 -32.46 -1.41 -38.36
N THR A 638 -32.87 -0.87 -39.50
CA THR A 638 -33.28 -1.62 -40.69
C THR A 638 -32.15 -1.62 -41.72
N ASP A 639 -32.26 -2.45 -42.75
CA ASP A 639 -31.24 -2.55 -43.81
C ASP A 639 -31.02 -1.21 -44.53
N SER A 640 -32.07 -0.41 -44.70
CA SER A 640 -31.99 0.94 -45.30
C SER A 640 -31.23 1.93 -44.43
N SER A 641 -31.18 1.72 -43.11
CA SER A 641 -30.48 2.59 -42.17
C SER A 641 -28.95 2.57 -42.37
N LEU A 642 -28.40 1.57 -43.07
CA LEU A 642 -26.97 1.46 -43.37
C LEU A 642 -26.64 1.62 -44.86
N GLU A 643 -27.64 1.76 -45.75
CA GLU A 643 -27.44 1.98 -47.20
C GLU A 643 -26.41 3.06 -47.54
N PRO A 644 -26.37 4.22 -46.86
CA PRO A 644 -25.40 5.26 -47.15
C PRO A 644 -23.93 4.82 -46.98
N LEU A 645 -23.64 3.84 -46.11
CA LEU A 645 -22.27 3.32 -45.93
C LEU A 645 -21.76 2.59 -47.18
N TYR A 646 -22.62 1.80 -47.83
CA TYR A 646 -22.21 0.91 -48.91
C TYR A 646 -22.65 1.34 -50.32
N LYS A 647 -23.69 2.18 -50.44
CA LYS A 647 -24.13 2.76 -51.74
C LYS A 647 -23.56 4.15 -51.98
N GLU A 648 -23.48 4.99 -50.95
CA GLU A 648 -23.06 6.40 -51.07
C GLU A 648 -21.60 6.63 -50.63
N GLY A 649 -20.98 5.64 -49.99
CA GLY A 649 -19.59 5.74 -49.51
C GLY A 649 -19.42 6.67 -48.31
N ALA A 650 -20.44 6.78 -47.46
CA ALA A 650 -20.37 7.56 -46.22
C ALA A 650 -19.30 7.03 -45.26
N LEU A 651 -18.73 7.92 -44.44
CA LEU A 651 -17.68 7.63 -43.45
C LEU A 651 -16.39 6.99 -44.04
N PRO A 652 -15.66 7.67 -44.95
CA PRO A 652 -14.50 7.10 -45.64
C PRO A 652 -13.32 6.76 -44.72
N ALA A 653 -13.29 7.31 -43.50
CA ALA A 653 -12.24 7.06 -42.50
C ALA A 653 -12.55 5.86 -41.57
N LEU A 654 -13.70 5.20 -41.73
CA LEU A 654 -14.18 4.18 -40.80
C LEU A 654 -13.29 2.91 -40.85
N GLN A 655 -12.79 2.49 -39.69
CA GLN A 655 -11.88 1.35 -39.58
C GLN A 655 -12.49 0.21 -38.77
N GLU A 656 -13.30 0.52 -37.76
CA GLU A 656 -13.96 -0.44 -36.88
C GLU A 656 -15.47 -0.21 -36.87
N LEU A 657 -16.22 -1.29 -37.11
CA LEU A 657 -17.67 -1.29 -37.09
C LEU A 657 -18.20 -2.48 -36.27
N ASP A 658 -18.97 -2.20 -35.22
CA ASP A 658 -19.63 -3.22 -34.40
C ASP A 658 -21.15 -3.18 -34.63
N LEU A 659 -21.70 -4.24 -35.23
CA LEU A 659 -23.13 -4.46 -35.48
C LEU A 659 -23.63 -5.72 -34.75
N SER A 660 -22.93 -6.14 -33.69
CA SER A 660 -23.27 -7.34 -32.92
C SER A 660 -24.72 -7.29 -32.39
N TYR A 661 -25.41 -8.43 -32.40
CA TYR A 661 -26.82 -8.58 -31.99
C TYR A 661 -27.79 -7.69 -32.80
N GLY A 662 -27.39 -7.27 -34.00
CA GLY A 662 -28.23 -6.53 -34.93
C GLY A 662 -29.28 -7.40 -35.63
N THR A 663 -30.27 -6.74 -36.24
CA THR A 663 -31.40 -7.35 -36.96
C THR A 663 -31.24 -7.34 -38.49
N LEU A 664 -30.08 -6.91 -39.00
CA LEU A 664 -29.80 -6.73 -40.43
C LEU A 664 -29.91 -8.03 -41.22
N CYS A 665 -30.44 -7.96 -42.43
CA CYS A 665 -30.51 -9.10 -43.34
C CYS A 665 -29.13 -9.42 -43.95
N GLN A 666 -28.98 -10.68 -44.40
CA GLN A 666 -27.77 -11.18 -45.06
C GLN A 666 -27.34 -10.29 -46.24
N SER A 667 -28.27 -9.86 -47.10
CA SER A 667 -27.96 -9.06 -48.30
C SER A 667 -27.29 -7.73 -47.95
N ALA A 668 -27.77 -7.04 -46.91
CA ALA A 668 -27.21 -5.78 -46.47
C ALA A 668 -25.79 -5.95 -45.89
N ILE A 669 -25.55 -7.04 -45.15
CA ILE A 669 -24.23 -7.35 -44.60
C ILE A 669 -23.24 -7.72 -45.71
N GLU A 670 -23.68 -8.49 -46.71
CA GLU A 670 -22.87 -8.83 -47.89
C GLU A 670 -22.50 -7.59 -48.71
N GLU A 671 -23.47 -6.72 -49.00
CA GLU A 671 -23.22 -5.45 -49.70
C GLU A 671 -22.27 -4.54 -48.90
N LEU A 672 -22.44 -4.46 -47.57
CA LEU A 672 -21.55 -3.70 -46.69
C LEU A 672 -20.11 -4.23 -46.73
N LEU A 673 -19.92 -5.54 -46.59
CA LEU A 673 -18.59 -6.16 -46.65
C LEU A 673 -17.97 -6.08 -48.06
N ALA A 674 -18.79 -6.00 -49.11
CA ALA A 674 -18.32 -5.86 -50.49
C ALA A 674 -17.86 -4.43 -50.82
N CYS A 675 -18.64 -3.43 -50.43
CA CYS A 675 -18.40 -2.03 -50.79
C CYS A 675 -17.44 -1.31 -49.82
N CYS A 676 -17.51 -1.58 -48.51
CA CYS A 676 -16.71 -0.89 -47.49
C CYS A 676 -15.31 -1.51 -47.36
N THR A 677 -14.51 -1.39 -48.42
CA THR A 677 -13.17 -2.00 -48.53
C THR A 677 -12.12 -1.44 -47.55
N HIS A 678 -12.40 -0.30 -46.91
CA HIS A 678 -11.53 0.41 -45.98
C HIS A 678 -11.65 -0.08 -44.52
N LEU A 679 -12.68 -0.86 -44.19
CA LEU A 679 -12.88 -1.44 -42.86
C LEU A 679 -11.77 -2.44 -42.53
N THR A 680 -11.26 -2.37 -41.30
CA THR A 680 -10.21 -3.26 -40.78
C THR A 680 -10.74 -4.23 -39.73
N HIS A 681 -11.75 -3.82 -38.96
CA HIS A 681 -12.35 -4.60 -37.88
C HIS A 681 -13.87 -4.58 -38.01
N VAL A 682 -14.49 -5.75 -38.11
CA VAL A 682 -15.95 -5.87 -38.17
C VAL A 682 -16.42 -6.91 -37.17
N SER A 683 -17.40 -6.55 -36.35
CA SER A 683 -18.03 -7.43 -35.38
C SER A 683 -19.51 -7.61 -35.69
N LEU A 684 -19.92 -8.85 -35.90
CA LEU A 684 -21.27 -9.32 -36.25
C LEU A 684 -21.72 -10.42 -35.28
N ASN A 685 -21.26 -10.38 -34.03
CA ASN A 685 -21.55 -11.43 -33.06
C ASN A 685 -23.05 -11.54 -32.79
N GLY A 686 -23.62 -12.74 -32.71
CA GLY A 686 -25.02 -12.94 -32.35
C GLY A 686 -26.04 -12.48 -33.39
N CYS A 687 -25.62 -12.16 -34.62
CA CYS A 687 -26.54 -11.81 -35.71
C CYS A 687 -27.33 -13.04 -36.17
N VAL A 688 -28.65 -13.03 -35.91
CA VAL A 688 -29.53 -14.19 -36.17
C VAL A 688 -29.93 -14.29 -37.64
N ASN A 689 -30.01 -13.16 -38.36
CA ASN A 689 -30.46 -13.12 -39.75
C ASN A 689 -29.33 -13.39 -40.77
N MET A 690 -28.15 -13.79 -40.29
CA MET A 690 -27.04 -14.23 -41.12
C MET A 690 -27.13 -15.72 -41.41
N HIS A 691 -27.02 -16.07 -42.70
CA HIS A 691 -27.04 -17.44 -43.19
C HIS A 691 -25.66 -17.79 -43.77
N ASP A 692 -25.50 -17.95 -45.07
CA ASP A 692 -24.24 -18.42 -45.63
C ASP A 692 -23.31 -17.25 -46.00
N LEU A 693 -22.08 -17.26 -45.51
CA LEU A 693 -21.06 -16.28 -45.87
C LEU A 693 -20.29 -16.77 -47.10
N ASN A 694 -20.58 -16.21 -48.27
CA ASN A 694 -19.85 -16.53 -49.50
C ASN A 694 -19.15 -15.29 -50.07
N TRP A 695 -17.83 -15.22 -49.93
CA TRP A 695 -17.03 -14.13 -50.50
C TRP A 695 -16.59 -14.37 -51.95
N GLY A 696 -17.05 -15.44 -52.59
CA GLY A 696 -16.76 -15.79 -53.98
C GLY A 696 -17.66 -15.17 -55.03
N CYS A 697 -18.85 -14.70 -54.65
CA CYS A 697 -19.81 -14.09 -55.58
C CYS A 697 -20.21 -12.70 -55.10
N SER A 698 -19.89 -11.66 -55.90
CA SER A 698 -20.82 -10.60 -56.35
C SER A 698 -20.06 -9.39 -56.91
N ILE A 699 -19.79 -9.39 -58.22
CA ILE A 699 -20.16 -8.27 -59.10
C ILE A 699 -20.71 -8.91 -60.37
N GLY A 700 -22.02 -9.14 -60.38
CA GLY A 700 -22.75 -9.57 -61.56
C GLY A 700 -24.17 -9.05 -61.44
N GLN A 701 -24.50 -8.07 -62.28
CA GLN A 701 -25.79 -7.36 -62.40
C GLN A 701 -26.01 -6.13 -61.50
N LEU A 702 -25.22 -5.07 -61.72
CA LEU A 702 -25.77 -3.71 -61.66
C LEU A 702 -26.02 -3.25 -63.10
N SER A 703 -27.29 -3.12 -63.46
CA SER A 703 -27.76 -2.58 -64.73
C SER A 703 -27.35 -1.10 -64.87
N LEU A 704 -26.23 -0.83 -65.53
CA LEU A 704 -25.91 0.50 -66.04
C LEU A 704 -26.76 0.76 -67.29
N SER A 705 -27.77 1.61 -67.15
CA SER A 705 -28.56 2.15 -68.26
C SER A 705 -27.67 2.97 -69.19
N VAL A 706 -27.61 2.53 -70.45
CA VAL A 706 -26.85 3.08 -71.58
C VAL A 706 -27.31 4.51 -71.93
N ILE A 707 -26.37 5.44 -72.05
CA ILE A 707 -26.54 6.72 -72.78
C ILE A 707 -25.81 6.56 -74.13
N PRO A 708 -26.44 6.85 -75.29
CA PRO A 708 -25.82 6.65 -76.60
C PRO A 708 -25.03 7.88 -77.08
N ILE A 709 -23.80 7.67 -77.57
CA ILE A 709 -22.99 8.64 -78.33
C ILE A 709 -22.47 7.92 -79.60
N PRO A 710 -22.37 8.58 -80.79
CA PRO A 710 -22.41 7.91 -82.09
C PRO A 710 -21.04 7.44 -82.63
N LEU A 711 -21.15 6.56 -83.63
CA LEU A 711 -20.11 5.78 -84.32
C LEU A 711 -18.85 6.54 -84.79
N GLY A 712 -17.71 5.84 -84.70
CA GLY A 712 -16.49 6.04 -85.48
C GLY A 712 -15.64 4.77 -85.51
N GLN A 713 -15.21 4.34 -86.70
CA GLN A 713 -14.63 3.04 -87.08
C GLN A 713 -13.31 2.66 -86.37
N ALA A 714 -13.12 1.37 -86.04
CA ALA A 714 -12.06 0.50 -86.60
C ALA A 714 -11.83 -0.81 -85.78
N THR A 715 -11.89 -1.93 -86.52
CA THR A 715 -11.15 -3.22 -86.39
C THR A 715 -11.06 -3.98 -85.06
N PHE A 716 -11.56 -5.23 -85.12
CA PHE A 716 -11.44 -6.32 -84.14
C PHE A 716 -9.98 -6.74 -83.88
N ASP A 717 -9.61 -6.81 -82.59
CA ASP A 717 -8.90 -7.93 -81.93
C ASP A 717 -8.24 -7.43 -80.62
N GLU A 718 -8.96 -7.40 -79.49
CA GLU A 718 -8.33 -7.38 -78.16
C GLU A 718 -9.13 -8.24 -77.17
N ILE A 719 -8.39 -9.10 -76.49
CA ILE A 719 -8.79 -10.00 -75.42
C ILE A 719 -9.26 -9.16 -74.23
N GLU A 720 -10.49 -9.37 -73.76
CA GLU A 720 -11.04 -8.74 -72.56
C GLU A 720 -10.19 -9.08 -71.32
N GLU A 721 -9.50 -8.09 -70.76
CA GLU A 721 -8.97 -8.13 -69.39
C GLU A 721 -10.14 -8.05 -68.37
N PRO A 722 -10.15 -8.87 -67.29
CA PRO A 722 -11.17 -8.74 -66.27
C PRO A 722 -10.90 -7.52 -65.38
N VAL A 723 -11.90 -6.64 -65.30
CA VAL A 723 -11.99 -5.42 -64.48
C VAL A 723 -11.41 -5.64 -63.06
N ALA A 724 -10.41 -4.82 -62.70
CA ALA A 724 -9.68 -4.90 -61.44
C ALA A 724 -10.58 -4.63 -60.21
N GLN A 725 -10.86 -5.66 -59.42
CA GLN A 725 -11.52 -5.52 -58.11
C GLN A 725 -10.58 -4.89 -57.06
N PRO A 726 -11.07 -3.95 -56.23
CA PRO A 726 -10.27 -3.29 -55.17
C PRO A 726 -9.91 -4.26 -54.04
N ASN A 727 -8.72 -4.08 -53.45
CA ASN A 727 -8.24 -4.90 -52.33
C ASN A 727 -9.01 -4.57 -51.04
N ARG A 728 -9.47 -5.60 -50.31
CA ARG A 728 -10.14 -5.46 -49.00
C ARG A 728 -9.10 -5.33 -47.88
N LEU A 729 -9.20 -4.28 -47.05
CA LEU A 729 -8.30 -4.03 -45.90
C LEU A 729 -8.72 -4.74 -44.61
N LEU A 730 -9.79 -5.54 -44.64
CA LEU A 730 -10.33 -6.25 -43.49
C LEU A 730 -9.29 -7.16 -42.85
N GLN A 731 -8.98 -6.94 -41.58
CA GLN A 731 -8.02 -7.71 -40.78
C GLN A 731 -8.71 -8.66 -39.83
N ASN A 732 -9.78 -8.21 -39.15
CA ASN A 732 -10.45 -8.95 -38.10
C ASN A 732 -11.95 -9.03 -38.37
N LEU A 733 -12.48 -10.26 -38.42
CA LEU A 733 -13.91 -10.53 -38.53
C LEU A 733 -14.38 -11.43 -37.37
N ASN A 734 -15.29 -10.90 -36.55
CA ASN A 734 -15.90 -11.63 -35.46
C ASN A 734 -17.38 -11.90 -35.77
N CYS A 735 -17.76 -13.18 -35.84
CA CYS A 735 -19.15 -13.63 -35.96
C CYS A 735 -19.42 -14.73 -34.91
N VAL A 736 -19.17 -14.42 -33.64
CA VAL A 736 -19.37 -15.33 -32.52
C VAL A 736 -20.85 -15.51 -32.24
N GLY A 737 -21.32 -16.75 -32.10
CA GLY A 737 -22.69 -17.04 -31.67
C GLY A 737 -23.75 -16.73 -32.73
N CYS A 738 -23.42 -16.82 -34.02
CA CYS A 738 -24.39 -16.66 -35.11
C CYS A 738 -25.04 -18.01 -35.44
N PRO A 739 -26.26 -18.29 -34.94
CA PRO A 739 -26.80 -19.64 -34.96
C PRO A 739 -27.20 -20.11 -36.36
N ASN A 740 -27.50 -19.21 -37.30
CA ASN A 740 -28.08 -19.56 -38.59
C ASN A 740 -27.06 -19.70 -39.72
N ILE A 741 -25.77 -19.49 -39.43
CA ILE A 741 -24.70 -19.68 -40.41
C ILE A 741 -24.47 -21.17 -40.62
N ARG A 742 -24.64 -21.65 -41.85
CA ARG A 742 -24.44 -23.07 -42.21
C ARG A 742 -23.17 -23.29 -43.02
N LYS A 743 -22.83 -22.35 -43.91
CA LYS A 743 -21.64 -22.42 -44.76
C LYS A 743 -20.84 -21.12 -44.75
N VAL A 744 -19.52 -21.24 -44.66
CA VAL A 744 -18.57 -20.14 -44.85
C VAL A 744 -17.61 -20.52 -45.97
N LEU A 745 -17.59 -19.72 -47.05
CA LEU A 745 -16.74 -19.92 -48.22
C LEU A 745 -15.95 -18.64 -48.51
N ILE A 746 -14.62 -18.73 -48.41
CA ILE A 746 -13.68 -17.68 -48.79
C ILE A 746 -12.72 -18.24 -49.85
N PRO A 747 -13.01 -18.08 -51.15
CA PRO A 747 -12.14 -18.61 -52.20
C PRO A 747 -10.90 -17.73 -52.40
N PRO A 748 -9.84 -18.24 -53.06
CA PRO A 748 -8.64 -17.46 -53.36
C PRO A 748 -8.93 -16.18 -54.17
N ALA A 749 -9.97 -16.22 -55.00
CA ALA A 749 -10.43 -15.09 -55.80
C ALA A 749 -11.02 -13.92 -54.97
N ALA A 750 -11.35 -14.13 -53.69
CA ALA A 750 -11.93 -13.11 -52.82
C ALA A 750 -10.96 -11.98 -52.43
N ARG A 751 -9.65 -12.11 -52.72
CA ARG A 751 -8.60 -11.09 -52.48
C ARG A 751 -8.59 -10.49 -51.06
N CYS A 752 -8.98 -11.29 -50.05
CA CYS A 752 -8.92 -10.93 -48.62
C CYS A 752 -7.49 -11.01 -48.07
N PHE A 753 -6.55 -10.28 -48.69
CA PHE A 753 -5.12 -10.37 -48.38
C PHE A 753 -4.78 -9.84 -46.99
N HIS A 754 -5.62 -9.03 -46.35
CA HIS A 754 -5.31 -8.47 -45.03
C HIS A 754 -5.93 -9.23 -43.86
N LEU A 755 -6.81 -10.22 -44.12
CA LEU A 755 -7.52 -10.94 -43.07
C LEU A 755 -6.55 -11.78 -42.24
N SER A 756 -6.40 -11.41 -40.97
CA SER A 756 -5.50 -12.06 -40.01
C SER A 756 -6.24 -12.87 -38.94
N SER A 757 -7.47 -12.49 -38.59
CA SER A 757 -8.29 -13.16 -37.58
C SER A 757 -9.72 -13.39 -38.06
N LEU A 758 -10.19 -14.63 -37.90
CA LEU A 758 -11.58 -15.01 -38.14
C LEU A 758 -12.11 -15.80 -36.93
N ASN A 759 -13.15 -15.29 -36.29
CA ASN A 759 -13.79 -15.94 -35.15
C ASN A 759 -15.24 -16.27 -35.45
N LEU A 760 -15.56 -17.57 -35.52
CA LEU A 760 -16.87 -18.14 -35.82
C LEU A 760 -17.39 -19.02 -34.66
N SER A 761 -16.76 -18.92 -33.48
CA SER A 761 -17.11 -19.76 -32.32
C SER A 761 -18.58 -19.62 -31.90
N LEU A 762 -19.12 -20.64 -31.24
CA LEU A 762 -20.54 -20.73 -30.80
C LEU A 762 -21.57 -20.72 -31.94
N SER A 763 -21.17 -20.91 -33.19
CA SER A 763 -22.09 -21.06 -34.34
C SER A 763 -22.58 -22.51 -34.46
N SER A 764 -23.69 -22.82 -33.80
CA SER A 764 -24.15 -24.21 -33.59
C SER A 764 -24.55 -24.95 -34.87
N ASN A 765 -25.08 -24.27 -35.88
CA ASN A 765 -25.51 -24.88 -37.15
C ASN A 765 -24.46 -24.82 -38.28
N LEU A 766 -23.24 -24.36 -37.99
CA LEU A 766 -22.16 -24.28 -38.99
C LEU A 766 -21.72 -25.67 -39.41
N LYS A 767 -21.92 -26.01 -40.70
CA LYS A 767 -21.64 -27.32 -41.29
C LYS A 767 -20.39 -27.36 -42.16
N GLU A 768 -20.17 -26.32 -42.96
CA GLU A 768 -19.08 -26.27 -43.94
C GLU A 768 -18.26 -24.98 -43.80
N VAL A 769 -16.95 -25.12 -43.66
CA VAL A 769 -15.98 -24.01 -43.67
C VAL A 769 -14.92 -24.32 -44.71
N ASP A 770 -14.88 -23.50 -45.77
CA ASP A 770 -13.91 -23.59 -46.84
C ASP A 770 -13.22 -22.22 -47.00
N VAL A 771 -12.00 -22.11 -46.47
CA VAL A 771 -11.28 -20.83 -46.34
C VAL A 771 -9.90 -20.94 -46.99
N SER A 772 -9.69 -20.13 -48.02
CA SER A 772 -8.44 -19.98 -48.74
C SER A 772 -7.91 -18.55 -48.57
N CYS A 773 -7.21 -18.30 -47.46
CA CYS A 773 -6.70 -16.98 -47.08
C CYS A 773 -5.22 -17.04 -46.72
N TYR A 774 -4.37 -16.40 -47.53
CA TYR A 774 -2.91 -16.48 -47.36
C TYR A 774 -2.39 -15.91 -46.03
N ASN A 775 -2.96 -14.79 -45.56
CA ASN A 775 -2.50 -14.07 -44.37
C ASN A 775 -3.31 -14.36 -43.08
N LEU A 776 -4.21 -15.34 -43.11
CA LEU A 776 -4.99 -15.72 -41.93
C LEU A 776 -4.06 -16.36 -40.89
N CYS A 777 -3.97 -15.77 -39.70
CA CYS A 777 -3.12 -16.21 -38.61
C CYS A 777 -3.91 -16.94 -37.51
N PHE A 778 -5.16 -16.55 -37.28
CA PHE A 778 -6.03 -17.07 -36.22
C PHE A 778 -7.40 -17.46 -36.77
N LEU A 779 -7.82 -18.70 -36.50
CA LEU A 779 -9.14 -19.21 -36.81
C LEU A 779 -9.76 -19.88 -35.57
N ASN A 780 -10.90 -19.37 -35.11
CA ASN A 780 -11.63 -19.94 -33.98
C ASN A 780 -13.00 -20.48 -34.42
N LEU A 781 -13.17 -21.78 -34.28
CA LEU A 781 -14.37 -22.56 -34.60
C LEU A 781 -14.90 -23.30 -33.35
N SER A 782 -14.51 -22.87 -32.16
CA SER A 782 -14.88 -23.54 -30.91
C SER A 782 -16.41 -23.56 -30.71
N ASN A 783 -16.96 -24.67 -30.23
CA ASN A 783 -18.37 -24.94 -30.01
C ASN A 783 -19.24 -24.92 -31.28
N CYS A 784 -18.65 -25.22 -32.45
CA CYS A 784 -19.38 -25.50 -33.68
C CYS A 784 -19.74 -26.99 -33.77
N CYS A 785 -20.83 -27.39 -33.10
CA CYS A 785 -21.21 -28.80 -32.95
C CYS A 785 -21.64 -29.49 -34.25
N SER A 786 -22.08 -28.74 -35.27
CA SER A 786 -22.57 -29.31 -36.55
C SER A 786 -21.51 -29.35 -37.66
N LEU A 787 -20.25 -29.03 -37.35
CA LEU A 787 -19.19 -28.89 -38.36
C LEU A 787 -18.81 -30.26 -38.96
N GLU A 788 -19.09 -30.44 -40.25
CA GLU A 788 -18.88 -31.67 -41.02
C GLU A 788 -17.69 -31.51 -42.00
N VAL A 789 -17.57 -30.35 -42.65
CA VAL A 789 -16.56 -30.09 -43.69
C VAL A 789 -15.67 -28.93 -43.27
N LEU A 790 -14.35 -29.17 -43.25
CA LEU A 790 -13.33 -28.15 -43.01
C LEU A 790 -12.25 -28.25 -44.09
N LYS A 791 -12.19 -27.25 -44.97
CA LYS A 791 -11.16 -27.11 -46.02
C LYS A 791 -10.39 -25.83 -45.76
N LEU A 792 -9.08 -25.95 -45.55
CA LEU A 792 -8.20 -24.82 -45.28
C LEU A 792 -7.08 -24.79 -46.30
N ASP A 793 -6.91 -23.64 -46.95
CA ASP A 793 -5.73 -23.29 -47.75
C ASP A 793 -5.13 -21.99 -47.18
N CYS A 794 -4.61 -22.10 -45.95
CA CYS A 794 -4.13 -20.98 -45.14
C CYS A 794 -2.71 -21.26 -44.65
N PRO A 795 -1.67 -20.98 -45.46
CA PRO A 795 -0.28 -21.37 -45.15
C PRO A 795 0.31 -20.66 -43.93
N ARG A 796 -0.16 -19.43 -43.60
CA ARG A 796 0.27 -18.63 -42.44
C ARG A 796 -0.56 -18.86 -41.17
N LEU A 797 -1.51 -19.79 -41.17
CA LEU A 797 -2.34 -20.06 -39.99
C LEU A 797 -1.47 -20.56 -38.85
N THR A 798 -1.47 -19.85 -37.72
CA THR A 798 -0.65 -20.19 -36.54
C THR A 798 -1.46 -20.85 -35.44
N SER A 799 -2.75 -20.49 -35.32
CA SER A 799 -3.65 -20.93 -34.25
C SER A 799 -5.00 -21.35 -34.82
N LEU A 800 -5.39 -22.59 -34.55
CA LEU A 800 -6.68 -23.17 -34.92
C LEU A 800 -7.39 -23.72 -33.68
N PHE A 801 -8.54 -23.16 -33.33
CA PHE A 801 -9.34 -23.63 -32.19
C PHE A 801 -10.61 -24.35 -32.67
N LEU A 802 -10.76 -25.60 -32.26
CA LEU A 802 -11.85 -26.53 -32.59
C LEU A 802 -12.46 -27.14 -31.32
N GLN A 803 -12.34 -26.46 -30.17
CA GLN A 803 -12.83 -26.98 -28.89
C GLN A 803 -14.34 -27.33 -28.99
N SER A 804 -14.76 -28.49 -28.48
CA SER A 804 -16.16 -28.95 -28.48
C SER A 804 -16.82 -29.09 -29.86
N CYS A 805 -16.05 -29.40 -30.92
CA CYS A 805 -16.58 -29.69 -32.26
C CYS A 805 -16.86 -31.19 -32.47
N ASN A 806 -17.85 -31.54 -33.30
CA ASN A 806 -18.19 -32.93 -33.67
C ASN A 806 -17.60 -33.37 -35.03
N ILE A 807 -16.38 -32.91 -35.33
CA ILE A 807 -15.71 -33.11 -36.60
C ILE A 807 -14.98 -34.46 -36.66
N GLU A 808 -14.94 -35.09 -37.83
CA GLU A 808 -14.22 -36.34 -38.04
C GLU A 808 -12.70 -36.13 -38.14
N GLU A 809 -11.94 -37.14 -37.69
CA GLU A 809 -10.48 -37.11 -37.63
C GLU A 809 -9.84 -36.85 -39.01
N GLU A 810 -10.30 -37.57 -40.05
CA GLU A 810 -9.78 -37.45 -41.42
C GLU A 810 -9.89 -36.02 -41.95
N VAL A 811 -10.96 -35.32 -41.60
CA VAL A 811 -11.22 -33.94 -42.03
C VAL A 811 -10.25 -32.97 -41.35
N VAL A 812 -9.98 -33.15 -40.05
CA VAL A 812 -9.02 -32.30 -39.32
C VAL A 812 -7.59 -32.53 -39.84
N VAL A 813 -7.19 -33.79 -40.04
CA VAL A 813 -5.87 -34.13 -40.59
C VAL A 813 -5.70 -33.55 -42.00
N ALA A 814 -6.72 -33.68 -42.86
CA ALA A 814 -6.70 -33.10 -44.20
C ALA A 814 -6.58 -31.57 -44.17
N ALA A 815 -7.32 -30.88 -43.29
CA ALA A 815 -7.26 -29.42 -43.15
C ALA A 815 -5.90 -28.94 -42.63
N VAL A 816 -5.36 -29.61 -41.61
CA VAL A 816 -4.08 -29.24 -40.97
C VAL A 816 -2.88 -29.53 -41.88
N SER A 817 -2.95 -30.55 -42.76
CA SER A 817 -1.89 -30.90 -43.71
C SER A 817 -1.53 -29.78 -44.69
N LYS A 818 -2.45 -28.84 -44.92
CA LYS A 818 -2.27 -27.69 -45.81
C LYS A 818 -1.81 -26.42 -45.08
N CYS A 819 -1.68 -26.46 -43.75
CA CYS A 819 -1.25 -25.32 -42.93
C CYS A 819 0.21 -25.49 -42.49
N SER A 820 1.15 -24.88 -43.22
CA SER A 820 2.60 -25.04 -42.99
C SER A 820 3.16 -24.35 -41.75
N MET A 821 2.44 -23.38 -41.18
CA MET A 821 2.91 -22.56 -40.04
C MET A 821 2.07 -22.77 -38.76
N LEU A 822 1.23 -23.82 -38.70
CA LEU A 822 0.34 -24.03 -37.57
C LEU A 822 1.15 -24.43 -36.33
N GLU A 823 1.09 -23.62 -35.28
CA GLU A 823 1.81 -23.84 -34.02
C GLU A 823 0.91 -24.37 -32.91
N THR A 824 -0.34 -23.90 -32.87
CA THR A 824 -1.31 -24.21 -31.81
C THR A 824 -2.60 -24.78 -32.39
N LEU A 825 -2.99 -25.96 -31.90
CA LEU A 825 -4.26 -26.61 -32.21
C LEU A 825 -5.01 -26.93 -30.92
N ASP A 826 -6.24 -26.45 -30.78
CA ASP A 826 -7.11 -26.80 -29.65
C ASP A 826 -8.24 -27.72 -30.10
N VAL A 827 -8.26 -28.95 -29.61
CA VAL A 827 -9.24 -29.99 -29.91
C VAL A 827 -9.86 -30.58 -28.63
N ARG A 828 -9.86 -29.81 -27.54
CA ARG A 828 -10.46 -30.23 -26.26
C ARG A 828 -11.95 -30.53 -26.44
N PHE A 829 -12.43 -31.61 -25.83
CA PHE A 829 -13.84 -32.02 -25.83
C PHE A 829 -14.43 -32.37 -27.22
N CYS A 830 -13.59 -32.75 -28.19
CA CYS A 830 -14.04 -33.31 -29.46
C CYS A 830 -14.23 -34.84 -29.34
N PRO A 831 -15.47 -35.37 -29.36
CA PRO A 831 -15.74 -36.78 -29.04
C PRO A 831 -15.21 -37.77 -30.10
N LYS A 832 -15.00 -37.32 -31.34
CA LYS A 832 -14.56 -38.16 -32.46
C LYS A 832 -13.04 -38.21 -32.66
N ILE A 833 -12.26 -37.48 -31.85
CA ILE A 833 -10.80 -37.38 -31.99
C ILE A 833 -10.14 -38.33 -30.97
N SER A 834 -9.47 -39.37 -31.46
CA SER A 834 -8.86 -40.43 -30.64
C SER A 834 -7.42 -40.10 -30.21
N SER A 835 -6.80 -40.88 -29.32
CA SER A 835 -5.38 -40.70 -28.96
C SER A 835 -4.41 -41.04 -30.11
N ILE A 836 -4.79 -41.95 -31.01
CA ILE A 836 -4.01 -42.35 -32.19
C ILE A 836 -3.88 -41.19 -33.19
N SER A 837 -4.91 -40.34 -33.26
CA SER A 837 -4.98 -39.16 -34.11
C SER A 837 -3.88 -38.11 -33.83
N MET A 838 -3.40 -38.04 -32.60
CA MET A 838 -2.43 -37.02 -32.17
C MET A 838 -1.06 -37.22 -32.85
N VAL A 839 -0.70 -38.47 -33.12
CA VAL A 839 0.53 -38.81 -33.86
C VAL A 839 0.36 -38.45 -35.33
N GLN A 840 -0.80 -38.77 -35.92
CA GLN A 840 -1.09 -38.43 -37.32
C GLN A 840 -1.16 -36.92 -37.55
N LEU A 841 -1.73 -36.14 -36.63
CA LEU A 841 -1.76 -34.68 -36.68
C LEU A 841 -0.36 -34.06 -36.63
N ARG A 842 0.54 -34.59 -35.80
CA ARG A 842 1.94 -34.16 -35.75
C ARG A 842 2.73 -34.53 -37.02
N ILE A 843 2.40 -35.66 -37.65
CA ILE A 843 2.99 -36.07 -38.93
C ILE A 843 2.48 -35.17 -40.07
N ALA A 844 1.18 -34.88 -40.08
CA ALA A 844 0.54 -34.05 -41.10
C ALA A 844 1.00 -32.58 -41.05
N CYS A 845 1.31 -32.06 -39.86
CA CYS A 845 1.81 -30.69 -39.70
C CYS A 845 2.99 -30.65 -38.69
N PRO A 846 4.24 -30.74 -39.18
CA PRO A 846 5.43 -30.76 -38.33
C PRO A 846 5.68 -29.49 -37.52
N SER A 847 5.04 -28.36 -37.88
CA SER A 847 5.18 -27.08 -37.19
C SER A 847 4.41 -27.00 -35.85
N LEU A 848 3.55 -27.98 -35.55
CA LEU A 848 2.71 -28.00 -34.35
C LEU A 848 3.52 -28.12 -33.05
N LYS A 849 3.56 -27.02 -32.29
CA LYS A 849 4.23 -26.92 -30.98
C LYS A 849 3.32 -27.38 -29.84
N ARG A 850 2.05 -26.96 -29.85
CA ARG A 850 1.09 -27.19 -28.75
C ARG A 850 -0.23 -27.75 -29.28
N ILE A 851 -0.65 -28.88 -28.72
CA ILE A 851 -1.97 -29.47 -28.97
C ILE A 851 -2.71 -29.54 -27.64
N PHE A 852 -3.79 -28.78 -27.49
CA PHE A 852 -4.66 -28.85 -26.33
C PHE A 852 -5.72 -29.94 -26.58
N SER A 853 -5.75 -30.97 -25.74
CA SER A 853 -6.73 -32.06 -25.82
C SER A 853 -7.27 -32.39 -24.43
N SER A 854 -8.49 -32.95 -24.37
CA SER A 854 -9.13 -33.41 -23.13
C SER A 854 -8.71 -34.83 -22.74
N LEU A 855 -7.85 -35.47 -23.53
CA LEU A 855 -7.31 -36.80 -23.25
C LEU A 855 -6.12 -36.63 -22.30
N SER A 856 -6.09 -37.43 -21.22
CA SER A 856 -4.97 -37.45 -20.28
C SER A 856 -3.66 -37.78 -20.99
N PRO A 857 -2.54 -37.11 -20.67
CA PRO A 857 -1.24 -37.50 -21.20
C PRO A 857 -0.96 -38.93 -20.74
N THR A 858 -0.79 -39.84 -21.69
CA THR A 858 -0.28 -41.20 -21.46
C THR A 858 1.18 -41.25 -21.82
#